data_AF-A0A1F3Y5E3-F1
#
_entry.id   AF-A0A1F3Y5E3-F1
#
_cell.length_a   1.000
_cell.length_b   1.000
_cell.length_c   1.000
_cell.angle_alpha   90.00
_cell.angle_beta   90.00
_cell.angle_gamma   90.00
#
_symmetry.space_group_name_H-M   'P 1'
#
loop_
_entity.id
_entity.type
_entity.pdbx_description
1 polymer ?
#
loop_
_entity_poly.entity_id
_entity_poly.type
_entity_poly.pdbx_seq_one_letter_code
_entity_poly.pdbx_strand_id
1 'polypeptide(L)'
;MRSRFFAGRLAFLPALLVPALFVASCSLKMNEPTPQKGGLGMAGADTGCLSKAFDTWQEFFEGHGDDAKIARLCDCASGALKLFAERTRGAKQGEFSPGELRDFLQRYFLGELKIPDNFVSETMHFKRALLGGSHGLLTVAEISRARELIGVVKEQLIKIRPFMPLSPSMIEAAKGREGFLEAVINAIVGFGETAGGALQGSGEPYSLSRFEGFLDALERLYKGSGPGTLKSRMPLIRALKEVLIGPGDEISGGDWTRVLGHGARWYGVLLRYTYLNANHDSWTAGSGGEQLSRITKEMRDLLSDSAARHPGGGISIVVFENLIGSARKEIASSFGFAPDALARLLAPAFELKSALFGGADGLLGPADIKRIYEVFEALKPHYAPVKKYYDLELLNPRKLRKARVRQRVARELVKTVSDAGTALALAVKRPGGRAYSLAQFGTMLSGLKELAGKSILLETVIEHLELVGAMKSVIVGPPYDTMNPADWHRLAAAATRWYALGLRYFHFVDRHESWSLGSAREEFFDIVSQARGLLLESVSLHPGRTIVFEELDRLVDAFKAIELPARKETLRALVRAAVYRSFAGSGRGPEGRDAGGLTAGLVNRVWTAFERWAGGQRYLEGLFTLLVEREFDSFNSSADTAFLDEQLLAIEPQEAYSYFGPLDALTHETAADLRTAIKVRAPMLAGNRGEISFNPDVTGGRHTLQDLSDLNWIRQMGILLIAGYAGDPVRGAPGGIGVTFEEFKNLTDDVRNLGIDLKFIDPTRYDMHYKRFRESNLFGYSSDGNYHVSLNEATDLLSLMVSAKKLAMRIHNTFKTEKPCELGPLDPFDFEYINDIGCFRREFFKRYSVSGFMKQMAGAVDQYRSLDNKKRRHFEYVLEDASRLYGYSSKPMDSTDIEGIAMVSHYVEVILQRFDKDRSGTLNLKEGREAFKIFKRQFADYVRPLGIKSDKMIEALFMYLLAHGKAPGKTAFVGWLMKRPFWSFEADRSRIYMIFSEISRIK
;
A
#
# COMPACT_ATOMS: atom_id res chain seq x y z
N MET A 1 13.55 3.03 23.59
CA MET A 1 12.19 3.57 23.78
C MET A 1 11.63 4.27 22.54
N ARG A 2 12.43 5.01 21.74
CA ARG A 2 11.98 5.86 20.61
C ARG A 2 10.97 5.28 19.60
N SER A 3 10.87 3.95 19.42
CA SER A 3 9.89 3.33 18.50
C SER A 3 8.57 2.83 19.13
N ARG A 4 8.33 3.06 20.44
CA ARG A 4 7.08 2.60 21.10
C ARG A 4 5.89 3.56 20.97
N PHE A 5 6.09 4.78 20.48
CA PHE A 5 5.04 5.81 20.42
C PHE A 5 4.17 5.78 19.14
N PHE A 6 4.48 4.90 18.18
CA PHE A 6 3.86 4.90 16.84
C PHE A 6 3.43 3.50 16.34
N ALA A 7 3.41 2.49 17.22
CA ALA A 7 3.16 1.09 16.85
C ALA A 7 2.40 0.32 17.94
N GLY A 8 1.37 0.96 18.51
CA GLY A 8 0.79 0.56 19.80
C GLY A 8 -0.37 -0.44 19.78
N ARG A 9 -0.96 -0.79 18.62
CA ARG A 9 -2.28 -1.46 18.57
C ARG A 9 -2.41 -2.77 17.77
N LEU A 10 -1.40 -3.17 16.99
CA LEU A 10 -1.50 -4.33 16.09
C LEU A 10 -0.61 -5.52 16.52
N ALA A 11 -1.04 -6.28 17.54
CA ALA A 11 -0.77 -7.72 17.72
C ALA A 11 -1.38 -8.31 19.01
N PHE A 12 -2.27 -9.30 18.88
CA PHE A 12 -2.34 -10.49 19.76
C PHE A 12 -2.91 -11.68 18.97
N LEU A 13 -2.50 -12.91 19.30
CA LEU A 13 -2.64 -14.11 18.46
C LEU A 13 -3.68 -15.14 19.00
N PRO A 14 -4.11 -16.13 18.18
CA PRO A 14 -5.18 -17.09 18.50
C PRO A 14 -4.69 -18.34 19.26
N ALA A 15 -5.61 -19.24 19.64
CA ALA A 15 -5.29 -20.49 20.35
C ALA A 15 -6.27 -21.67 20.07
N LEU A 16 -5.70 -22.89 20.11
CA LEU A 16 -6.31 -24.22 20.43
C LEU A 16 -7.09 -25.06 19.38
N LEU A 17 -6.42 -26.13 18.90
CA LEU A 17 -6.72 -27.59 18.98
C LEU A 17 -8.15 -28.16 18.66
N VAL A 18 -8.40 -29.21 17.81
CA VAL A 18 -7.87 -30.62 17.63
C VAL A 18 -8.58 -31.67 18.52
N PRO A 19 -8.93 -32.93 18.09
CA PRO A 19 -9.19 -33.57 16.77
C PRO A 19 -10.37 -34.62 16.76
N ALA A 20 -10.42 -35.57 15.78
CA ALA A 20 -10.38 -37.06 15.98
C ALA A 20 -11.42 -38.02 15.28
N LEU A 21 -10.97 -39.25 14.94
CA LEU A 21 -11.72 -40.54 14.65
C LEU A 21 -12.56 -40.65 13.35
N PHE A 22 -12.93 -41.79 12.70
CA PHE A 22 -12.75 -43.28 12.80
C PHE A 22 -13.24 -43.93 11.44
N VAL A 23 -13.21 -45.24 11.02
CA VAL A 23 -12.55 -46.55 11.35
C VAL A 23 -12.89 -47.65 10.28
N ALA A 24 -12.10 -48.75 10.14
CA ALA A 24 -12.44 -50.11 9.59
C ALA A 24 -12.85 -50.27 8.07
N SER A 25 -12.87 -51.45 7.39
CA SER A 25 -12.19 -52.79 7.51
C SER A 25 -12.57 -53.78 6.36
N CYS A 26 -11.69 -54.73 5.98
CA CYS A 26 -11.97 -56.11 5.42
C CYS A 26 -12.79 -56.26 4.09
N SER A 27 -12.86 -57.39 3.35
CA SER A 27 -12.02 -58.59 3.03
C SER A 27 -12.68 -59.26 1.75
N LEU A 28 -12.46 -60.47 1.18
CA LEU A 28 -11.70 -61.73 1.43
C LEU A 28 -11.45 -62.45 0.05
N LYS A 29 -11.57 -63.79 -0.07
CA LYS A 29 -11.52 -64.62 -1.32
C LYS A 29 -12.37 -65.90 -1.17
N MET A 30 -12.83 -66.50 -2.29
CA MET A 30 -13.23 -67.92 -2.40
C MET A 30 -12.89 -68.50 -3.79
N ASN A 31 -12.99 -69.82 -3.95
CA ASN A 31 -12.37 -70.59 -5.03
C ASN A 31 -13.20 -71.86 -5.31
N GLU A 32 -13.48 -72.24 -6.57
CA GLU A 32 -13.67 -73.65 -7.01
C GLU A 32 -13.82 -73.78 -8.56
N PRO A 33 -13.42 -74.91 -9.20
CA PRO A 33 -13.38 -75.06 -10.67
C PRO A 33 -14.33 -76.13 -11.25
N THR A 34 -14.59 -76.11 -12.57
CA THR A 34 -15.21 -77.21 -13.35
C THR A 34 -14.92 -77.05 -14.87
N PRO A 35 -15.24 -78.00 -15.77
CA PRO A 35 -14.24 -78.92 -16.32
C PRO A 35 -13.92 -78.74 -17.83
N GLN A 36 -12.78 -79.31 -18.25
CA GLN A 36 -12.26 -79.21 -19.63
C GLN A 36 -13.13 -79.94 -20.68
N LYS A 37 -13.13 -79.38 -21.90
CA LYS A 37 -13.45 -80.10 -23.16
C LYS A 37 -12.29 -79.98 -24.12
N GLY A 38 -11.85 -81.10 -24.70
CA GLY A 38 -10.76 -81.12 -25.69
C GLY A 38 -11.19 -80.60 -27.06
N GLY A 39 -10.32 -79.81 -27.70
CA GLY A 39 -10.42 -79.39 -29.10
C GLY A 39 -9.19 -79.84 -29.89
N LEU A 40 -9.31 -80.00 -31.21
CA LEU A 40 -8.21 -80.48 -32.05
C LEU A 40 -7.04 -79.49 -32.06
N GLY A 41 -5.85 -79.95 -31.68
CA GLY A 41 -4.64 -79.12 -31.68
C GLY A 41 -4.15 -78.82 -33.10
N MET A 42 -4.10 -77.53 -33.46
CA MET A 42 -3.33 -77.07 -34.63
C MET A 42 -1.86 -76.94 -34.23
N ALA A 43 -1.05 -77.95 -34.54
CA ALA A 43 0.38 -77.94 -34.24
C ALA A 43 1.08 -76.78 -34.97
N GLY A 44 1.80 -75.93 -34.21
CA GLY A 44 2.66 -74.87 -34.76
C GLY A 44 2.21 -73.42 -34.50
N ALA A 45 1.13 -73.18 -33.77
CA ALA A 45 0.74 -71.85 -33.29
C ALA A 45 0.29 -71.92 -31.82
N ASP A 46 0.54 -70.86 -31.04
CA ASP A 46 0.14 -70.76 -29.63
C ASP A 46 -1.38 -70.54 -29.49
N THR A 47 -2.19 -71.54 -29.84
CA THR A 47 -3.65 -71.47 -29.71
C THR A 47 -4.05 -71.16 -28.26
N GLY A 48 -4.85 -70.12 -28.07
CA GLY A 48 -5.18 -69.57 -26.74
C GLY A 48 -4.29 -68.42 -26.26
N CYS A 49 -3.28 -67.95 -27.01
CA CYS A 49 -2.38 -66.89 -26.55
C CYS A 49 -3.04 -65.51 -26.29
N LEU A 50 -4.25 -65.26 -26.81
CA LEU A 50 -5.03 -64.05 -26.48
C LEU A 50 -5.94 -64.21 -25.25
N SER A 51 -6.06 -65.41 -24.66
CA SER A 51 -6.93 -65.66 -23.49
C SER A 51 -6.57 -64.80 -22.26
N LYS A 52 -5.30 -64.41 -22.12
CA LYS A 52 -4.78 -63.50 -21.07
C LYS A 52 -4.39 -62.12 -21.61
N ALA A 53 -4.92 -61.72 -22.76
CA ALA A 53 -4.67 -60.40 -23.34
C ALA A 53 -5.07 -59.29 -22.36
N PHE A 54 -6.24 -59.43 -21.75
CA PHE A 54 -6.79 -58.45 -20.81
C PHE A 54 -6.03 -58.36 -19.50
N ASP A 55 -5.63 -59.49 -18.91
CA ASP A 55 -4.75 -59.51 -17.73
C ASP A 55 -3.45 -58.74 -18.03
N THR A 56 -2.86 -58.98 -19.21
CA THR A 56 -1.61 -58.35 -19.65
C THR A 56 -1.78 -56.83 -19.90
N TRP A 57 -2.91 -56.40 -20.47
CA TRP A 57 -3.24 -54.98 -20.59
C TRP A 57 -3.43 -54.32 -19.23
N GLN A 58 -4.11 -54.99 -18.30
CA GLN A 58 -4.32 -54.49 -16.94
C GLN A 58 -2.99 -54.31 -16.21
N GLU A 59 -2.13 -55.34 -16.19
CA GLU A 59 -0.77 -55.25 -15.66
C GLU A 59 0.00 -54.08 -16.28
N PHE A 60 -0.07 -53.88 -17.59
CA PHE A 60 0.58 -52.76 -18.28
C PHE A 60 0.07 -51.40 -17.80
N PHE A 61 -1.25 -51.20 -17.72
CA PHE A 61 -1.83 -49.93 -17.26
C PHE A 61 -1.57 -49.66 -15.78
N GLU A 62 -1.43 -50.69 -14.95
CA GLU A 62 -1.06 -50.62 -13.53
C GLU A 62 0.45 -50.41 -13.29
N GLY A 63 1.30 -50.48 -14.32
CA GLY A 63 2.76 -50.38 -14.20
C GLY A 63 3.46 -51.68 -13.78
N HIS A 64 2.73 -52.80 -13.76
CA HIS A 64 3.23 -54.13 -13.41
C HIS A 64 3.57 -55.01 -14.62
N GLY A 65 3.29 -54.54 -15.84
CA GLY A 65 3.53 -55.25 -17.08
C GLY A 65 5.02 -55.56 -17.33
N ASP A 66 5.25 -56.68 -18.01
CA ASP A 66 6.55 -57.17 -18.49
C ASP A 66 6.67 -56.95 -20.01
N ASP A 67 7.82 -56.44 -20.45
CA ASP A 67 8.12 -56.21 -21.88
C ASP A 67 7.98 -57.50 -22.71
N ALA A 68 8.35 -58.67 -22.16
CA ALA A 68 8.20 -59.94 -22.87
C ALA A 68 6.74 -60.43 -22.92
N LYS A 69 5.89 -60.17 -21.92
CA LYS A 69 4.42 -60.39 -22.00
C LYS A 69 3.80 -59.51 -23.08
N ILE A 70 4.11 -58.19 -23.08
CA ILE A 70 3.59 -57.22 -24.04
C ILE A 70 3.99 -57.60 -25.47
N ALA A 71 5.27 -57.93 -25.68
CA ALA A 71 5.77 -58.41 -26.96
C ALA A 71 5.01 -59.66 -27.45
N ARG A 72 4.92 -60.71 -26.61
CA ARG A 72 4.20 -61.96 -26.93
C ARG A 72 2.73 -61.72 -27.25
N LEU A 73 2.05 -60.80 -26.55
CA LEU A 73 0.66 -60.45 -26.82
C LEU A 73 0.49 -59.83 -28.22
N CYS A 74 1.33 -58.87 -28.58
CA CYS A 74 1.27 -58.24 -29.91
C CYS A 74 1.69 -59.20 -31.03
N ASP A 75 2.71 -60.03 -30.82
CA ASP A 75 3.14 -61.04 -31.79
C ASP A 75 2.06 -62.12 -31.99
N CYS A 76 1.41 -62.55 -30.90
CA CYS A 76 0.24 -63.42 -30.92
C CYS A 76 -0.91 -62.81 -31.74
N ALA A 77 -1.26 -61.54 -31.53
CA ALA A 77 -2.31 -60.86 -32.28
C ALA A 77 -1.97 -60.75 -33.79
N SER A 78 -0.73 -60.39 -34.12
CA SER A 78 -0.25 -60.31 -35.51
C SER A 78 -0.20 -61.69 -36.19
N GLY A 79 0.15 -62.74 -35.43
CA GLY A 79 0.14 -64.13 -35.87
C GLY A 79 -1.28 -64.68 -36.08
N ALA A 80 -2.22 -64.36 -35.19
CA ALA A 80 -3.62 -64.74 -35.31
C ALA A 80 -4.26 -64.12 -36.56
N LEU A 81 -4.00 -62.83 -36.84
CA LEU A 81 -4.45 -62.16 -38.06
C LEU A 81 -3.80 -62.73 -39.34
N LYS A 82 -2.52 -63.12 -39.29
CA LYS A 82 -1.86 -63.82 -40.40
C LYS A 82 -2.55 -65.16 -40.68
N LEU A 83 -2.72 -65.98 -39.64
CA LEU A 83 -3.33 -67.31 -39.76
C LEU A 83 -4.80 -67.22 -40.22
N PHE A 84 -5.53 -66.19 -39.79
CA PHE A 84 -6.89 -65.92 -40.26
C PHE A 84 -6.94 -65.74 -41.78
N ALA A 85 -6.08 -64.86 -42.33
CA ALA A 85 -6.02 -64.61 -43.77
C ALA A 85 -5.51 -65.81 -44.59
N GLU A 86 -4.64 -66.65 -44.01
CA GLU A 86 -4.10 -67.84 -44.68
C GLU A 86 -5.02 -69.08 -44.62
N ARG A 87 -5.92 -69.17 -43.63
CA ARG A 87 -6.70 -70.39 -43.35
C ARG A 87 -8.22 -70.25 -43.48
N THR A 88 -8.74 -69.02 -43.48
CA THR A 88 -10.17 -68.76 -43.74
C THR A 88 -10.38 -68.63 -45.24
N ARG A 89 -11.50 -69.15 -45.78
CA ARG A 89 -11.80 -69.03 -47.23
C ARG A 89 -12.49 -67.72 -47.61
N GLY A 90 -13.11 -67.03 -46.65
CA GLY A 90 -13.85 -65.79 -46.85
C GLY A 90 -15.23 -66.01 -47.46
N ALA A 91 -16.15 -65.08 -47.18
CA ALA A 91 -17.42 -64.99 -47.91
C ALA A 91 -17.21 -64.74 -49.42
N LYS A 92 -16.07 -64.14 -49.80
CA LYS A 92 -15.54 -64.11 -51.17
C LYS A 92 -14.02 -64.26 -51.14
N GLN A 93 -13.39 -64.55 -52.29
CA GLN A 93 -11.95 -64.74 -52.38
C GLN A 93 -11.17 -63.47 -51.97
N GLY A 94 -10.55 -63.51 -50.79
CA GLY A 94 -9.78 -62.39 -50.23
C GLY A 94 -10.59 -61.33 -49.47
N GLU A 95 -11.91 -61.51 -49.34
CA GLU A 95 -12.81 -60.68 -48.52
C GLU A 95 -13.47 -61.52 -47.41
N PHE A 96 -13.27 -61.12 -46.16
CA PHE A 96 -13.78 -61.79 -44.97
C PHE A 96 -14.87 -60.97 -44.29
N SER A 97 -15.92 -61.62 -43.83
CA SER A 97 -16.95 -60.99 -43.01
C SER A 97 -16.48 -60.78 -41.56
N PRO A 98 -17.08 -59.84 -40.81
CA PRO A 98 -16.72 -59.60 -39.41
C PRO A 98 -17.05 -60.79 -38.50
N GLY A 99 -18.09 -61.57 -38.85
CA GLY A 99 -18.48 -62.80 -38.16
C GLY A 99 -17.45 -63.93 -38.32
N GLU A 100 -16.85 -64.07 -39.51
CA GLU A 100 -15.76 -65.04 -39.72
C GLU A 100 -14.53 -64.73 -38.84
N LEU A 101 -14.15 -63.46 -38.73
CA LEU A 101 -13.06 -63.05 -37.84
C LEU A 101 -13.41 -63.31 -36.37
N ARG A 102 -14.63 -62.95 -35.94
CA ARG A 102 -15.15 -63.18 -34.59
C ARG A 102 -15.04 -64.67 -34.23
N ASP A 103 -15.62 -65.54 -35.05
CA ASP A 103 -15.71 -66.97 -34.79
C ASP A 103 -14.34 -67.66 -34.81
N PHE A 104 -13.42 -67.21 -35.69
CA PHE A 104 -12.05 -67.70 -35.74
C PHE A 104 -11.25 -67.33 -34.48
N LEU A 105 -11.29 -66.06 -34.06
CA LEU A 105 -10.56 -65.60 -32.87
C LEU A 105 -11.10 -66.26 -31.59
N GLN A 106 -12.42 -66.38 -31.46
CA GLN A 106 -13.05 -67.11 -30.35
C GLN A 106 -12.60 -68.57 -30.31
N ARG A 107 -12.66 -69.28 -31.44
CA ARG A 107 -12.38 -70.72 -31.52
C ARG A 107 -10.92 -71.08 -31.25
N TYR A 108 -9.97 -70.23 -31.64
CA TYR A 108 -8.55 -70.60 -31.67
C TYR A 108 -7.63 -69.76 -30.77
N PHE A 109 -8.03 -68.56 -30.34
CA PHE A 109 -7.12 -67.62 -29.66
C PHE A 109 -7.63 -67.07 -28.32
N LEU A 110 -8.94 -66.90 -28.15
CA LEU A 110 -9.52 -66.22 -26.98
C LEU A 110 -10.06 -67.17 -25.88
N GLY A 111 -10.20 -68.46 -26.16
CA GLY A 111 -10.67 -69.46 -25.20
C GLY A 111 -12.14 -69.29 -24.84
N GLU A 112 -12.46 -69.11 -23.56
CA GLU A 112 -13.84 -68.95 -23.08
C GLU A 112 -14.44 -67.56 -23.35
N LEU A 113 -13.60 -66.58 -23.67
CA LEU A 113 -14.03 -65.19 -23.88
C LEU A 113 -14.93 -65.07 -25.12
N LYS A 114 -16.18 -64.65 -24.91
CA LYS A 114 -17.13 -64.41 -26.00
C LYS A 114 -17.13 -62.95 -26.43
N ILE A 115 -16.75 -62.70 -27.68
CA ILE A 115 -16.91 -61.39 -28.32
C ILE A 115 -18.40 -61.16 -28.63
N PRO A 116 -19.02 -60.04 -28.19
CA PRO A 116 -20.39 -59.72 -28.54
C PRO A 116 -20.50 -59.00 -29.89
N ASP A 117 -21.62 -59.16 -30.58
CA ASP A 117 -21.80 -58.70 -31.97
C ASP A 117 -21.73 -57.17 -32.11
N ASN A 118 -22.12 -56.42 -31.09
CA ASN A 118 -21.96 -54.95 -31.09
C ASN A 118 -20.49 -54.53 -31.03
N PHE A 119 -19.62 -55.28 -30.33
CA PHE A 119 -18.17 -55.03 -30.34
C PHE A 119 -17.60 -55.29 -31.73
N VAL A 120 -18.04 -56.35 -32.42
CA VAL A 120 -17.62 -56.63 -33.80
C VAL A 120 -18.04 -55.50 -34.74
N SER A 121 -19.28 -55.01 -34.62
CA SER A 121 -19.79 -53.92 -35.45
C SER A 121 -19.03 -52.60 -35.24
N GLU A 122 -18.80 -52.17 -33.99
CA GLU A 122 -18.05 -50.94 -33.73
C GLU A 122 -16.54 -51.11 -34.00
N THR A 123 -15.98 -52.32 -33.82
CA THR A 123 -14.62 -52.64 -34.28
C THR A 123 -14.48 -52.47 -35.79
N MET A 124 -15.52 -52.78 -36.58
CA MET A 124 -15.49 -52.56 -38.03
C MET A 124 -15.61 -51.08 -38.44
N HIS A 125 -16.33 -50.27 -37.66
CA HIS A 125 -16.31 -48.81 -37.83
C HIS A 125 -14.95 -48.22 -37.47
N PHE A 126 -14.34 -48.65 -36.36
CA PHE A 126 -12.99 -48.24 -35.96
C PHE A 126 -11.94 -48.70 -37.00
N LYS A 127 -12.02 -49.96 -37.47
CA LYS A 127 -11.20 -50.54 -38.55
C LYS A 127 -11.17 -49.67 -39.79
N ARG A 128 -12.30 -49.06 -40.19
CA ARG A 128 -12.33 -48.13 -41.35
C ARG A 128 -11.44 -46.91 -41.09
N ALA A 129 -11.52 -46.30 -39.92
CA ALA A 129 -10.65 -45.19 -39.53
C ALA A 129 -9.17 -45.60 -39.37
N LEU A 130 -8.90 -46.82 -38.90
CA LEU A 130 -7.55 -47.36 -38.76
C LEU A 130 -6.89 -47.70 -40.12
N LEU A 131 -7.62 -48.37 -41.02
CA LEU A 131 -7.05 -49.13 -42.15
C LEU A 131 -7.64 -48.76 -43.52
N GLY A 132 -8.68 -47.93 -43.56
CA GLY A 132 -9.46 -47.60 -44.75
C GLY A 132 -10.57 -48.60 -45.08
N GLY A 133 -11.19 -48.38 -46.25
CA GLY A 133 -12.08 -49.34 -46.90
C GLY A 133 -13.46 -49.50 -46.25
N SER A 134 -14.07 -50.68 -46.42
CA SER A 134 -15.47 -50.90 -46.02
C SER A 134 -15.63 -51.24 -44.54
N HIS A 135 -16.78 -50.89 -43.95
CA HIS A 135 -17.18 -51.36 -42.61
C HIS A 135 -17.89 -52.73 -42.64
N GLY A 136 -18.16 -53.30 -43.82
CA GLY A 136 -18.84 -54.59 -43.96
C GLY A 136 -17.91 -55.78 -44.19
N LEU A 137 -16.67 -55.54 -44.63
CA LEU A 137 -15.71 -56.56 -45.06
C LEU A 137 -14.26 -56.19 -44.69
N LEU A 138 -13.46 -57.21 -44.42
CA LEU A 138 -12.02 -57.17 -44.23
C LEU A 138 -11.31 -57.76 -45.44
N THR A 139 -10.34 -57.06 -46.01
CA THR A 139 -9.50 -57.53 -47.12
C THR A 139 -8.14 -58.02 -46.61
N VAL A 140 -7.46 -58.88 -47.38
CA VAL A 140 -6.08 -59.31 -47.08
C VAL A 140 -5.12 -58.11 -46.94
N ALA A 141 -5.32 -57.05 -47.74
CA ALA A 141 -4.49 -55.84 -47.68
C ALA A 141 -4.70 -55.04 -46.38
N GLU A 142 -5.95 -54.95 -45.90
CA GLU A 142 -6.24 -54.35 -44.59
C GLU A 142 -5.66 -55.21 -43.46
N ILE A 143 -5.74 -56.54 -43.56
CA ILE A 143 -5.13 -57.45 -42.57
C ILE A 143 -3.60 -57.30 -42.52
N SER A 144 -2.93 -56.99 -43.63
CA SER A 144 -1.50 -56.62 -43.59
C SER A 144 -1.28 -55.31 -42.82
N ARG A 145 -2.01 -54.24 -43.17
CA ARG A 145 -1.92 -52.95 -42.46
C ARG A 145 -2.23 -53.06 -40.97
N ALA A 146 -3.17 -53.93 -40.59
CA ALA A 146 -3.47 -54.22 -39.17
C ALA A 146 -2.26 -54.83 -38.44
N ARG A 147 -1.54 -55.74 -39.10
CA ARG A 147 -0.34 -56.38 -38.53
C ARG A 147 0.85 -55.44 -38.45
N GLU A 148 1.01 -54.56 -39.44
CA GLU A 148 1.99 -53.47 -39.44
C GLU A 148 1.71 -52.48 -38.29
N LEU A 149 0.44 -52.06 -38.13
CA LEU A 149 -0.01 -51.21 -37.02
C LEU A 149 0.21 -51.87 -35.65
N ILE A 150 -0.05 -53.18 -35.50
CA ILE A 150 0.25 -53.93 -34.27
C ILE A 150 1.77 -53.93 -33.98
N GLY A 151 2.62 -54.02 -35.00
CA GLY A 151 4.07 -53.90 -34.83
C GLY A 151 4.50 -52.51 -34.32
N VAL A 152 3.96 -51.45 -34.90
CA VAL A 152 4.16 -50.07 -34.45
C VAL A 152 3.70 -49.88 -33.00
N VAL A 153 2.50 -50.37 -32.67
CA VAL A 153 1.93 -50.29 -31.33
C VAL A 153 2.77 -51.08 -30.31
N LYS A 154 3.24 -52.28 -30.64
CA LYS A 154 4.15 -53.10 -29.81
C LYS A 154 5.40 -52.31 -29.39
N GLU A 155 6.08 -51.68 -30.33
CA GLU A 155 7.28 -50.90 -30.03
C GLU A 155 7.00 -49.72 -29.09
N GLN A 156 5.92 -48.97 -29.35
CA GLN A 156 5.61 -47.78 -28.57
C GLN A 156 5.09 -48.11 -27.16
N LEU A 157 4.43 -49.27 -26.99
CA LEU A 157 4.06 -49.78 -25.67
C LEU A 157 5.28 -50.19 -24.84
N ILE A 158 6.27 -50.86 -25.44
CA ILE A 158 7.54 -51.20 -24.77
C ILE A 158 8.29 -49.91 -24.38
N LYS A 159 8.33 -48.90 -25.25
CA LYS A 159 8.95 -47.59 -24.97
C LYS A 159 8.27 -46.83 -23.83
N ILE A 160 6.95 -46.94 -23.66
CA ILE A 160 6.18 -46.19 -22.65
C ILE A 160 6.01 -46.95 -21.32
N ARG A 161 6.12 -48.29 -21.32
CA ARG A 161 5.97 -49.16 -20.13
C ARG A 161 6.77 -48.69 -18.89
N PRO A 162 8.04 -48.23 -18.98
CA PRO A 162 8.80 -47.77 -17.80
C PRO A 162 8.20 -46.56 -17.07
N PHE A 163 7.18 -45.92 -17.65
CA PHE A 163 6.51 -44.74 -17.13
C PHE A 163 5.06 -45.00 -16.69
N MET A 164 4.58 -46.24 -16.80
CA MET A 164 3.24 -46.62 -16.34
C MET A 164 3.23 -46.87 -14.82
N PRO A 165 2.16 -46.49 -14.08
CA PRO A 165 0.99 -45.77 -14.55
C PRO A 165 1.27 -44.26 -14.78
N LEU A 166 0.71 -43.71 -15.85
CA LEU A 166 0.74 -42.27 -16.12
C LEU A 166 -0.26 -41.53 -15.20
N SER A 167 0.18 -41.24 -13.98
CA SER A 167 -0.62 -40.59 -12.93
C SER A 167 0.10 -39.38 -12.28
N PRO A 168 -0.63 -38.45 -11.66
CA PRO A 168 -0.03 -37.39 -10.84
C PRO A 168 0.86 -37.95 -9.71
N SER A 169 0.45 -39.04 -9.06
CA SER A 169 1.20 -39.72 -8.00
C SER A 169 2.54 -40.30 -8.48
N MET A 170 2.66 -40.69 -9.75
CA MET A 170 3.93 -41.11 -10.35
C MET A 170 4.90 -39.93 -10.52
N ILE A 171 4.39 -38.72 -10.77
CA ILE A 171 5.17 -37.47 -10.82
C ILE A 171 5.60 -37.01 -9.42
N GLU A 172 4.76 -37.18 -8.40
CA GLU A 172 5.16 -36.96 -7.00
C GLU A 172 6.24 -37.95 -6.56
N ALA A 173 6.10 -39.23 -6.90
CA ALA A 173 7.12 -40.25 -6.67
C ALA A 173 8.39 -40.03 -7.52
N ALA A 174 8.37 -39.16 -8.53
CA ALA A 174 9.53 -38.76 -9.33
C ALA A 174 10.34 -37.61 -8.73
N LYS A 175 9.98 -37.13 -7.54
CA LYS A 175 10.69 -36.06 -6.82
C LYS A 175 12.20 -36.34 -6.73
N GLY A 176 13.01 -35.42 -7.27
CA GLY A 176 14.47 -35.52 -7.32
C GLY A 176 15.07 -36.36 -8.45
N ARG A 177 14.26 -37.00 -9.32
CA ARG A 177 14.75 -37.74 -10.49
C ARG A 177 14.90 -36.81 -11.70
N GLU A 178 16.08 -36.21 -11.84
CA GLU A 178 16.41 -35.34 -12.98
C GLU A 178 16.24 -36.08 -14.33
N GLY A 179 15.77 -35.35 -15.36
CA GLY A 179 15.50 -35.89 -16.69
C GLY A 179 14.29 -36.83 -16.82
N PHE A 180 13.87 -37.52 -15.75
CA PHE A 180 12.79 -38.52 -15.80
C PHE A 180 11.49 -37.99 -16.39
N LEU A 181 11.04 -36.81 -15.97
CA LEU A 181 9.83 -36.15 -16.49
C LEU A 181 9.91 -35.89 -18.00
N GLU A 182 11.06 -35.44 -18.50
CA GLU A 182 11.24 -35.16 -19.93
C GLU A 182 11.29 -36.47 -20.73
N ALA A 183 11.83 -37.56 -20.16
CA ALA A 183 11.78 -38.89 -20.77
C ALA A 183 10.34 -39.44 -20.85
N VAL A 184 9.54 -39.30 -19.79
CA VAL A 184 8.10 -39.63 -19.76
C VAL A 184 7.39 -38.90 -20.91
N ILE A 185 7.58 -37.59 -21.02
CA ILE A 185 6.87 -36.76 -22.01
C ILE A 185 7.31 -37.10 -23.44
N ASN A 186 8.61 -37.28 -23.68
CA ASN A 186 9.12 -37.68 -24.99
C ASN A 186 8.58 -39.06 -25.43
N ALA A 187 8.38 -40.00 -24.50
CA ALA A 187 7.76 -41.29 -24.80
C ALA A 187 6.27 -41.16 -25.17
N ILE A 188 5.49 -40.34 -24.44
CA ILE A 188 4.06 -40.12 -24.73
C ILE A 188 3.88 -39.36 -26.05
N VAL A 189 4.71 -38.34 -26.32
CA VAL A 189 4.69 -37.58 -27.58
C VAL A 189 5.13 -38.45 -28.76
N GLY A 190 6.19 -39.24 -28.60
CA GLY A 190 6.62 -40.21 -29.61
C GLY A 190 5.56 -41.28 -29.92
N PHE A 191 4.86 -41.78 -28.89
CA PHE A 191 3.69 -42.66 -29.06
C PHE A 191 2.60 -41.94 -29.88
N GLY A 192 2.21 -40.73 -29.47
CA GLY A 192 1.11 -39.97 -30.09
C GLY A 192 1.38 -39.60 -31.54
N GLU A 193 2.60 -39.16 -31.86
CA GLU A 193 3.01 -38.82 -33.22
C GLU A 193 3.11 -40.07 -34.12
N THR A 194 3.68 -41.18 -33.62
CA THR A 194 3.79 -42.42 -34.40
C THR A 194 2.43 -43.07 -34.65
N ALA A 195 1.59 -43.17 -33.61
CA ALA A 195 0.24 -43.71 -33.73
C ALA A 195 -0.63 -42.83 -34.64
N GLY A 196 -0.60 -41.51 -34.44
CA GLY A 196 -1.37 -40.56 -35.24
C GLY A 196 -0.94 -40.56 -36.72
N GLY A 197 0.36 -40.72 -37.01
CA GLY A 197 0.85 -40.87 -38.38
C GLY A 197 0.36 -42.16 -39.06
N ALA A 198 0.28 -43.27 -38.32
CA ALA A 198 -0.27 -44.52 -38.83
C ALA A 198 -1.79 -44.41 -39.10
N LEU A 199 -2.54 -43.76 -38.20
CA LEU A 199 -3.98 -43.47 -38.40
C LEU A 199 -4.22 -42.54 -39.61
N GLN A 200 -3.39 -41.51 -39.77
CA GLN A 200 -3.48 -40.56 -40.88
C GLN A 200 -3.32 -41.23 -42.26
N GLY A 201 -2.64 -42.38 -42.32
CA GLY A 201 -2.48 -43.18 -43.54
C GLY A 201 -3.78 -43.76 -44.12
N SER A 202 -4.89 -43.79 -43.37
CA SER A 202 -6.19 -44.24 -43.89
C SER A 202 -6.93 -43.16 -44.69
N GLY A 203 -6.72 -41.88 -44.36
CA GLY A 203 -7.50 -40.74 -44.86
C GLY A 203 -8.94 -40.64 -44.34
N GLU A 204 -9.48 -41.67 -43.67
CA GLU A 204 -10.88 -41.77 -43.27
C GLU A 204 -11.19 -40.95 -42.00
N PRO A 205 -12.33 -40.23 -41.94
CA PRO A 205 -12.76 -39.52 -40.73
C PRO A 205 -13.36 -40.47 -39.69
N TYR A 206 -13.36 -40.05 -38.41
CA TYR A 206 -13.95 -40.83 -37.32
C TYR A 206 -14.64 -39.97 -36.26
N SER A 207 -15.83 -40.37 -35.84
CA SER A 207 -16.65 -39.71 -34.81
C SER A 207 -16.24 -40.15 -33.40
N LEU A 208 -16.08 -39.20 -32.49
CA LEU A 208 -15.82 -39.49 -31.07
C LEU A 208 -17.02 -40.15 -30.38
N SER A 209 -18.26 -39.87 -30.83
CA SER A 209 -19.46 -40.62 -30.39
C SER A 209 -19.43 -42.09 -30.83
N ARG A 210 -18.81 -42.42 -31.98
CA ARG A 210 -18.54 -43.81 -32.36
C ARG A 210 -17.42 -44.45 -31.53
N PHE A 211 -16.41 -43.66 -31.14
CA PHE A 211 -15.41 -44.15 -30.20
C PHE A 211 -16.01 -44.48 -28.83
N GLU A 212 -16.95 -43.68 -28.32
CA GLU A 212 -17.75 -44.02 -27.13
C GLU A 212 -18.51 -45.35 -27.32
N GLY A 213 -19.20 -45.54 -28.44
CA GLY A 213 -19.88 -46.81 -28.75
C GLY A 213 -18.93 -48.04 -28.78
N PHE A 214 -17.71 -47.86 -29.29
CA PHE A 214 -16.65 -48.87 -29.25
C PHE A 214 -16.18 -49.14 -27.81
N LEU A 215 -15.97 -48.10 -26.99
CA LEU A 215 -15.57 -48.24 -25.59
C LEU A 215 -16.67 -48.91 -24.75
N ASP A 216 -17.94 -48.60 -24.98
CA ASP A 216 -19.11 -49.27 -24.37
C ASP A 216 -19.18 -50.76 -24.70
N ALA A 217 -18.75 -51.14 -25.91
CA ALA A 217 -18.68 -52.53 -26.31
C ALA A 217 -17.44 -53.24 -25.72
N LEU A 218 -16.32 -52.54 -25.58
CA LEU A 218 -15.09 -53.03 -24.97
C LEU A 218 -15.21 -53.19 -23.44
N GLU A 219 -15.89 -52.27 -22.76
CA GLU A 219 -16.16 -52.30 -21.31
C GLU A 219 -16.99 -53.54 -20.90
N ARG A 220 -17.84 -54.05 -21.79
CA ARG A 220 -18.58 -55.31 -21.57
C ARG A 220 -17.71 -56.57 -21.73
N LEU A 221 -16.58 -56.44 -22.42
CA LEU A 221 -15.65 -57.53 -22.74
C LEU A 221 -14.43 -57.55 -21.79
N TYR A 222 -14.02 -56.38 -21.30
CA TYR A 222 -12.88 -56.16 -20.41
C TYR A 222 -13.35 -55.66 -19.04
N LYS A 223 -13.13 -56.46 -17.99
CA LYS A 223 -13.59 -56.17 -16.62
C LYS A 223 -12.71 -55.18 -15.82
N GLY A 224 -11.58 -54.74 -16.37
CA GLY A 224 -10.69 -53.77 -15.72
C GLY A 224 -11.16 -52.32 -15.94
N SER A 225 -10.52 -51.38 -15.23
CA SER A 225 -10.94 -49.96 -15.20
C SER A 225 -10.73 -49.17 -16.50
N GLY A 226 -9.81 -49.60 -17.38
CA GLY A 226 -9.30 -48.83 -18.53
C GLY A 226 -10.37 -48.22 -19.46
N PRO A 227 -11.20 -49.02 -20.15
CA PRO A 227 -12.24 -48.52 -21.06
C PRO A 227 -13.25 -47.61 -20.38
N GLY A 228 -13.74 -47.98 -19.18
CA GLY A 228 -14.66 -47.15 -18.40
C GLY A 228 -14.05 -45.81 -17.95
N THR A 229 -12.76 -45.81 -17.60
CA THR A 229 -12.01 -44.60 -17.28
C THR A 229 -11.86 -43.71 -18.52
N LEU A 230 -11.47 -44.29 -19.66
CA LEU A 230 -11.33 -43.56 -20.92
C LEU A 230 -12.67 -42.98 -21.39
N LYS A 231 -13.74 -43.77 -21.34
CA LYS A 231 -15.15 -43.37 -21.57
C LYS A 231 -15.56 -42.21 -20.67
N SER A 232 -15.28 -42.29 -19.37
CA SER A 232 -15.58 -41.20 -18.41
C SER A 232 -14.83 -39.90 -18.70
N ARG A 233 -13.73 -39.96 -19.47
CA ARG A 233 -12.92 -38.84 -19.93
C ARG A 233 -13.26 -38.37 -21.34
N MET A 234 -14.22 -39.00 -22.03
CA MET A 234 -14.59 -38.61 -23.39
C MET A 234 -15.11 -37.17 -23.54
N PRO A 235 -15.85 -36.57 -22.57
CA PRO A 235 -16.16 -35.13 -22.63
C PRO A 235 -14.89 -34.26 -22.67
N LEU A 236 -13.86 -34.62 -21.91
CA LEU A 236 -12.57 -33.93 -21.91
C LEU A 236 -11.81 -34.15 -23.23
N ILE A 237 -11.88 -35.35 -23.81
CA ILE A 237 -11.28 -35.66 -25.12
C ILE A 237 -11.98 -34.87 -26.25
N ARG A 238 -13.32 -34.79 -26.23
CA ARG A 238 -14.11 -33.96 -27.15
C ARG A 238 -13.69 -32.49 -27.02
N ALA A 239 -13.70 -31.91 -25.81
CA ALA A 239 -13.33 -30.50 -25.61
C ALA A 239 -11.85 -30.21 -25.94
N LEU A 240 -10.93 -31.15 -25.68
CA LEU A 240 -9.52 -31.02 -26.09
C LEU A 240 -9.37 -31.09 -27.63
N LYS A 241 -10.17 -31.94 -28.31
CA LYS A 241 -10.27 -31.93 -29.77
C LYS A 241 -10.79 -30.59 -30.28
N GLU A 242 -11.82 -30.02 -29.64
CA GLU A 242 -12.34 -28.69 -30.01
C GLU A 242 -11.25 -27.62 -29.89
N VAL A 243 -10.48 -27.61 -28.80
CA VAL A 243 -9.31 -26.72 -28.65
C VAL A 243 -8.29 -26.93 -29.76
N LEU A 244 -7.92 -28.18 -30.07
CA LEU A 244 -6.80 -28.51 -30.96
C LEU A 244 -7.06 -28.31 -32.46
N ILE A 245 -8.25 -28.70 -32.95
CA ILE A 245 -8.57 -28.73 -34.39
C ILE A 245 -9.95 -28.15 -34.73
N GLY A 246 -10.63 -27.52 -33.76
CA GLY A 246 -11.93 -26.88 -33.98
C GLY A 246 -13.14 -27.79 -33.69
N PRO A 247 -14.36 -27.20 -33.68
CA PRO A 247 -15.57 -27.81 -33.15
C PRO A 247 -16.06 -29.06 -33.91
N GLY A 248 -17.05 -29.75 -33.35
CA GLY A 248 -17.72 -30.89 -33.96
C GLY A 248 -17.11 -32.26 -33.59
N ASP A 249 -17.85 -33.33 -33.87
CA ASP A 249 -17.57 -34.67 -33.30
C ASP A 249 -16.52 -35.50 -34.06
N GLU A 250 -16.20 -35.12 -35.30
CA GLU A 250 -15.31 -35.90 -36.17
C GLU A 250 -13.86 -35.42 -36.13
N ILE A 251 -12.93 -36.37 -36.15
CA ILE A 251 -11.52 -36.18 -36.46
C ILE A 251 -11.33 -36.56 -37.93
N SER A 252 -10.90 -35.62 -38.77
CA SER A 252 -10.51 -35.89 -40.17
C SER A 252 -9.28 -36.79 -40.22
N GLY A 253 -9.15 -37.63 -41.26
CA GLY A 253 -7.97 -38.49 -41.41
C GLY A 253 -6.64 -37.72 -41.36
N GLY A 254 -6.59 -36.54 -41.98
CA GLY A 254 -5.43 -35.62 -41.94
C GLY A 254 -5.11 -34.98 -40.57
N ASP A 255 -5.95 -35.20 -39.55
CA ASP A 255 -5.81 -34.56 -38.24
C ASP A 255 -5.35 -35.50 -37.11
N TRP A 256 -5.32 -36.82 -37.33
CA TRP A 256 -4.94 -37.79 -36.29
C TRP A 256 -3.57 -37.53 -35.65
N THR A 257 -2.53 -37.25 -36.45
CA THR A 257 -1.19 -36.86 -35.97
C THR A 257 -1.22 -35.62 -35.08
N ARG A 258 -2.15 -34.69 -35.33
CA ARG A 258 -2.29 -33.44 -34.56
C ARG A 258 -3.05 -33.70 -33.26
N VAL A 259 -4.16 -34.43 -33.31
CA VAL A 259 -4.95 -34.76 -32.11
C VAL A 259 -4.12 -35.58 -31.12
N LEU A 260 -3.45 -36.64 -31.59
CA LEU A 260 -2.64 -37.50 -30.72
C LEU A 260 -1.30 -36.85 -30.34
N GLY A 261 -0.58 -36.25 -31.30
CA GLY A 261 0.71 -35.60 -31.04
C GLY A 261 0.58 -34.35 -30.15
N HIS A 262 -0.37 -33.45 -30.44
CA HIS A 262 -0.57 -32.26 -29.60
C HIS A 262 -1.32 -32.60 -28.31
N GLY A 263 -2.23 -33.59 -28.31
CA GLY A 263 -2.85 -34.10 -27.08
C GLY A 263 -1.80 -34.66 -26.11
N ALA A 264 -0.81 -35.41 -26.62
CA ALA A 264 0.34 -35.85 -25.85
C ALA A 264 1.20 -34.69 -25.32
N ARG A 265 1.43 -33.64 -26.12
CA ARG A 265 2.17 -32.43 -25.69
C ARG A 265 1.41 -31.62 -24.62
N TRP A 266 0.08 -31.49 -24.74
CA TRP A 266 -0.78 -30.90 -23.70
C TRP A 266 -0.76 -31.70 -22.41
N TYR A 267 -0.77 -33.03 -22.50
CA TYR A 267 -0.58 -33.88 -21.33
C TYR A 267 0.83 -33.73 -20.75
N GLY A 268 1.86 -33.54 -21.58
CA GLY A 268 3.21 -33.18 -21.14
C GLY A 268 3.28 -31.86 -20.37
N VAL A 269 2.65 -30.81 -20.88
CA VAL A 269 2.44 -29.53 -20.16
C VAL A 269 1.79 -29.77 -18.80
N LEU A 270 0.75 -30.62 -18.74
CA LEU A 270 0.04 -30.97 -17.51
C LEU A 270 0.97 -31.67 -16.50
N LEU A 271 1.77 -32.65 -16.95
CA LEU A 271 2.76 -33.32 -16.10
C LEU A 271 3.88 -32.36 -15.63
N ARG A 272 4.32 -31.42 -16.49
CA ARG A 272 5.28 -30.36 -16.09
C ARG A 272 4.70 -29.43 -15.03
N TYR A 273 3.41 -29.09 -15.10
CA TYR A 273 2.73 -28.31 -14.06
C TYR A 273 2.57 -29.09 -12.74
N THR A 274 2.17 -30.36 -12.79
CA THR A 274 2.13 -31.25 -11.61
C THR A 274 3.50 -31.34 -10.94
N TYR A 275 4.57 -31.54 -11.74
CA TYR A 275 5.94 -31.58 -11.24
C TYR A 275 6.36 -30.25 -10.60
N LEU A 276 6.04 -29.11 -11.23
CA LEU A 276 6.34 -27.79 -10.71
C LEU A 276 5.71 -27.57 -9.32
N ASN A 277 4.45 -27.93 -9.15
CA ASN A 277 3.73 -27.82 -7.88
C ASN A 277 4.28 -28.77 -6.79
N ALA A 278 4.62 -30.01 -7.16
CA ALA A 278 5.12 -31.01 -6.21
C ALA A 278 6.59 -30.79 -5.77
N ASN A 279 7.40 -30.06 -6.55
CA ASN A 279 8.86 -30.00 -6.37
C ASN A 279 9.44 -28.63 -6.01
N HIS A 280 8.69 -27.53 -6.11
CA HIS A 280 9.21 -26.18 -5.86
C HIS A 280 8.35 -25.39 -4.88
N ASP A 281 8.91 -25.01 -3.74
CA ASP A 281 8.26 -24.17 -2.71
C ASP A 281 7.78 -22.79 -3.22
N SER A 282 8.23 -22.39 -4.41
CA SER A 282 7.88 -21.13 -5.06
C SER A 282 7.99 -21.26 -6.58
N TRP A 283 6.88 -21.62 -7.24
CA TRP A 283 6.77 -21.74 -8.70
C TRP A 283 7.12 -20.45 -9.49
N THR A 284 7.20 -19.30 -8.83
CA THR A 284 7.54 -17.99 -9.44
C THR A 284 9.01 -17.56 -9.26
N ALA A 285 9.89 -18.40 -8.70
CA ALA A 285 11.29 -18.03 -8.44
C ALA A 285 12.28 -19.20 -8.65
N GLY A 286 13.55 -18.87 -8.91
CA GLY A 286 14.61 -19.85 -9.16
C GLY A 286 14.26 -20.83 -10.29
N SER A 287 14.66 -22.10 -10.13
CA SER A 287 14.33 -23.18 -11.05
C SER A 287 12.83 -23.40 -11.24
N GLY A 288 11.99 -23.03 -10.26
CA GLY A 288 10.53 -23.04 -10.42
C GLY A 288 10.07 -22.04 -11.47
N GLY A 289 10.62 -20.82 -11.45
CA GLY A 289 10.34 -19.78 -12.45
C GLY A 289 10.86 -20.11 -13.85
N GLU A 290 11.98 -20.85 -13.95
CA GLU A 290 12.49 -21.36 -15.22
C GLU A 290 11.57 -22.44 -15.81
N GLN A 291 11.11 -23.39 -14.97
CA GLN A 291 10.16 -24.43 -15.38
C GLN A 291 8.79 -23.84 -15.72
N LEU A 292 8.31 -22.82 -14.99
CA LEU A 292 7.14 -22.04 -15.35
C LEU A 292 7.30 -21.39 -16.74
N SER A 293 8.43 -20.74 -17.03
CA SER A 293 8.68 -20.12 -18.34
C SER A 293 8.71 -21.17 -19.47
N ARG A 294 9.26 -22.38 -19.22
CA ARG A 294 9.18 -23.52 -20.15
C ARG A 294 7.73 -23.91 -20.45
N ILE A 295 6.92 -24.11 -19.40
CA ILE A 295 5.49 -24.43 -19.49
C ILE A 295 4.74 -23.34 -20.27
N THR A 296 4.90 -22.07 -19.91
CA THR A 296 4.23 -20.93 -20.56
C THR A 296 4.62 -20.81 -22.04
N LYS A 297 5.89 -21.08 -22.40
CA LYS A 297 6.35 -21.08 -23.79
C LYS A 297 5.71 -22.20 -24.61
N GLU A 298 5.64 -23.40 -24.04
CA GLU A 298 5.04 -24.58 -24.71
C GLU A 298 3.52 -24.43 -24.85
N MET A 299 2.83 -23.95 -23.81
CA MET A 299 1.41 -23.59 -23.88
C MET A 299 1.15 -22.51 -24.94
N ARG A 300 1.99 -21.47 -25.02
CA ARG A 300 1.92 -20.45 -26.07
C ARG A 300 2.01 -21.09 -27.46
N ASP A 301 2.98 -21.98 -27.68
CA ASP A 301 3.20 -22.60 -28.99
C ASP A 301 2.04 -23.54 -29.39
N LEU A 302 1.56 -24.37 -28.44
CA LEU A 302 0.39 -25.23 -28.65
C LEU A 302 -0.90 -24.42 -28.91
N LEU A 303 -1.15 -23.38 -28.12
CA LEU A 303 -2.32 -22.51 -28.31
C LEU A 303 -2.23 -21.70 -29.60
N SER A 304 -1.04 -21.21 -29.97
CA SER A 304 -0.85 -20.41 -31.19
C SER A 304 -1.07 -21.24 -32.45
N ASP A 305 -0.57 -22.48 -32.48
CA ASP A 305 -0.77 -23.37 -33.63
C ASP A 305 -2.22 -23.88 -33.70
N SER A 306 -2.86 -24.15 -32.55
CA SER A 306 -4.28 -24.49 -32.49
C SER A 306 -5.16 -23.31 -32.97
N ALA A 307 -4.93 -22.10 -32.46
CA ALA A 307 -5.67 -20.89 -32.82
C ALA A 307 -5.57 -20.54 -34.30
N ALA A 308 -4.43 -20.78 -34.94
CA ALA A 308 -4.23 -20.58 -36.37
C ALA A 308 -5.10 -21.50 -37.26
N ARG A 309 -5.71 -22.55 -36.69
CA ARG A 309 -6.48 -23.59 -37.40
C ARG A 309 -7.98 -23.52 -37.12
N HIS A 310 -8.41 -22.77 -36.11
CA HIS A 310 -9.83 -22.56 -35.82
C HIS A 310 -10.51 -21.73 -36.93
N PRO A 311 -11.79 -21.99 -37.24
CA PRO A 311 -12.59 -21.10 -38.09
C PRO A 311 -12.58 -19.67 -37.54
N GLY A 312 -12.03 -18.72 -38.29
CA GLY A 312 -11.86 -17.32 -37.86
C GLY A 312 -10.48 -16.99 -37.26
N GLY A 313 -9.55 -17.94 -37.15
CA GLY A 313 -8.15 -17.69 -36.77
C GLY A 313 -7.92 -17.38 -35.29
N GLY A 314 -8.82 -17.84 -34.41
CA GLY A 314 -8.67 -17.76 -32.96
C GLY A 314 -9.56 -18.76 -32.24
N ILE A 315 -9.15 -19.19 -31.05
CA ILE A 315 -9.95 -20.10 -30.20
C ILE A 315 -11.00 -19.25 -29.47
N SER A 316 -12.26 -19.66 -29.47
CA SER A 316 -13.33 -18.94 -28.74
C SER A 316 -13.31 -19.24 -27.24
N ILE A 317 -13.77 -18.29 -26.43
CA ILE A 317 -13.91 -18.47 -24.98
C ILE A 317 -14.77 -19.69 -24.63
N VAL A 318 -15.85 -19.93 -25.38
CA VAL A 318 -16.76 -21.08 -25.20
C VAL A 318 -16.03 -22.42 -25.33
N VAL A 319 -15.03 -22.52 -26.22
CA VAL A 319 -14.22 -23.75 -26.35
C VAL A 319 -13.32 -23.96 -25.12
N PHE A 320 -12.83 -22.89 -24.48
CA PHE A 320 -12.14 -23.02 -23.19
C PHE A 320 -13.09 -23.31 -22.03
N GLU A 321 -14.30 -22.75 -22.02
CA GLU A 321 -15.34 -23.06 -21.03
C GLU A 321 -15.79 -24.53 -21.13
N ASN A 322 -15.96 -25.06 -22.35
CA ASN A 322 -16.19 -26.49 -22.62
C ASN A 322 -15.04 -27.35 -22.07
N LEU A 323 -13.78 -26.93 -22.28
CA LEU A 323 -12.60 -27.63 -21.76
C LEU A 323 -12.61 -27.66 -20.22
N ILE A 324 -12.80 -26.52 -19.56
CA ILE A 324 -12.80 -26.41 -18.10
C ILE A 324 -13.99 -27.18 -17.49
N GLY A 325 -15.18 -27.05 -18.08
CA GLY A 325 -16.39 -27.77 -17.65
C GLY A 325 -16.23 -29.28 -17.73
N SER A 326 -15.65 -29.77 -18.84
CA SER A 326 -15.36 -31.20 -19.03
C SER A 326 -14.21 -31.69 -18.16
N ALA A 327 -13.19 -30.85 -17.94
CA ALA A 327 -12.06 -31.15 -17.07
C ALA A 327 -12.40 -31.05 -15.57
N ARG A 328 -13.53 -30.43 -15.20
CA ARG A 328 -13.93 -30.10 -13.81
C ARG A 328 -13.65 -31.22 -12.81
N LYS A 329 -14.04 -32.45 -13.14
CA LYS A 329 -13.89 -33.63 -12.27
C LYS A 329 -12.43 -34.03 -12.06
N GLU A 330 -11.64 -34.05 -13.14
CA GLU A 330 -10.23 -34.45 -13.15
C GLU A 330 -9.31 -33.34 -12.60
N ILE A 331 -9.63 -32.07 -12.86
CA ILE A 331 -8.87 -30.91 -12.36
C ILE A 331 -9.05 -30.74 -10.85
N ALA A 332 -10.29 -30.81 -10.35
CA ALA A 332 -10.56 -30.66 -8.92
C ALA A 332 -9.83 -31.73 -8.08
N SER A 333 -9.79 -32.97 -8.56
CA SER A 333 -9.09 -34.07 -7.87
C SER A 333 -7.57 -34.01 -7.98
N SER A 334 -7.02 -33.41 -9.04
CA SER A 334 -5.57 -33.47 -9.34
C SER A 334 -4.79 -32.20 -8.98
N PHE A 335 -5.47 -31.04 -8.87
CA PHE A 335 -4.81 -29.74 -8.63
C PHE A 335 -5.37 -28.97 -7.44
N GLY A 336 -6.46 -29.43 -6.81
CA GLY A 336 -7.03 -28.80 -5.61
C GLY A 336 -7.72 -27.45 -5.83
N PHE A 337 -7.80 -26.96 -7.08
CA PHE A 337 -8.51 -25.74 -7.43
C PHE A 337 -10.01 -26.01 -7.62
N ALA A 338 -10.85 -25.09 -7.16
CA ALA A 338 -12.27 -25.06 -7.51
C ALA A 338 -12.42 -24.68 -8.99
N PRO A 339 -12.95 -25.52 -9.89
CA PRO A 339 -12.96 -25.20 -11.32
C PRO A 339 -13.86 -24.01 -11.69
N ASP A 340 -14.81 -23.67 -10.81
CA ASP A 340 -15.61 -22.44 -10.88
C ASP A 340 -14.73 -21.18 -10.80
N ALA A 341 -13.58 -21.23 -10.12
CA ALA A 341 -12.60 -20.14 -10.10
C ALA A 341 -11.94 -19.93 -11.48
N LEU A 342 -11.69 -21.02 -12.21
CA LEU A 342 -11.10 -20.97 -13.54
C LEU A 342 -12.09 -20.43 -14.57
N ALA A 343 -13.37 -20.79 -14.45
CA ALA A 343 -14.44 -20.16 -15.22
C ALA A 343 -14.60 -18.66 -14.88
N ARG A 344 -14.59 -18.30 -13.59
CA ARG A 344 -14.61 -16.88 -13.13
C ARG A 344 -13.40 -16.07 -13.60
N LEU A 345 -12.26 -16.71 -13.88
CA LEU A 345 -11.09 -16.06 -14.45
C LEU A 345 -11.29 -15.72 -15.93
N LEU A 346 -11.83 -16.63 -16.74
CA LEU A 346 -11.76 -16.55 -18.20
C LEU A 346 -12.40 -15.28 -18.78
N ALA A 347 -13.66 -14.99 -18.43
CA ALA A 347 -14.35 -13.84 -19.02
C ALA A 347 -13.61 -12.50 -18.73
N PRO A 348 -13.28 -12.15 -17.47
CA PRO A 348 -12.43 -11.00 -17.16
C PRO A 348 -11.05 -11.03 -17.85
N ALA A 349 -10.42 -12.20 -18.01
CA ALA A 349 -9.13 -12.31 -18.69
C ALA A 349 -9.24 -12.05 -20.22
N PHE A 350 -10.33 -12.49 -20.86
CA PHE A 350 -10.62 -12.19 -22.27
C PHE A 350 -11.02 -10.72 -22.47
N GLU A 351 -11.76 -10.12 -21.53
CA GLU A 351 -12.05 -8.69 -21.52
C GLU A 351 -10.77 -7.86 -21.34
N LEU A 352 -9.89 -8.23 -20.39
CA LEU A 352 -8.60 -7.58 -20.20
C LEU A 352 -7.70 -7.74 -21.44
N LYS A 353 -7.73 -8.90 -22.11
CA LYS A 353 -7.07 -9.12 -23.40
C LYS A 353 -7.59 -8.14 -24.46
N SER A 354 -8.90 -7.92 -24.55
CA SER A 354 -9.51 -6.97 -25.49
C SER A 354 -9.13 -5.52 -25.14
N ALA A 355 -9.06 -5.18 -23.84
CA ALA A 355 -8.63 -3.86 -23.38
C ALA A 355 -7.14 -3.55 -23.62
N LEU A 356 -6.24 -4.50 -23.33
CA LEU A 356 -4.78 -4.31 -23.43
C LEU A 356 -4.22 -4.52 -24.84
N PHE A 357 -4.80 -5.45 -25.62
CA PHE A 357 -4.23 -5.88 -26.91
C PHE A 357 -5.21 -5.73 -28.09
N GLY A 358 -6.51 -5.58 -27.83
CA GLY A 358 -7.55 -5.54 -28.85
C GLY A 358 -7.81 -6.91 -29.50
N GLY A 359 -8.06 -6.88 -30.81
CA GLY A 359 -8.57 -8.03 -31.56
C GLY A 359 -10.08 -8.18 -31.44
N ALA A 360 -10.61 -9.31 -31.88
CA ALA A 360 -12.03 -9.63 -31.70
C ALA A 360 -12.33 -10.05 -30.26
N ASP A 361 -13.51 -9.66 -29.77
CA ASP A 361 -14.00 -10.07 -28.44
C ASP A 361 -14.30 -11.57 -28.40
N GLY A 362 -14.07 -12.20 -27.25
CA GLY A 362 -14.31 -13.64 -27.06
C GLY A 362 -13.38 -14.57 -27.86
N LEU A 363 -12.43 -14.05 -28.65
CA LEU A 363 -11.48 -14.83 -29.45
C LEU A 363 -10.03 -14.59 -28.99
N LEU A 364 -9.26 -15.69 -28.94
CA LEU A 364 -7.84 -15.68 -28.62
C LEU A 364 -7.04 -16.14 -29.85
N GLY A 365 -6.48 -15.19 -30.61
CA GLY A 365 -5.72 -15.46 -31.82
C GLY A 365 -4.20 -15.62 -31.59
N PRO A 366 -3.43 -16.16 -32.56
CA PRO A 366 -1.98 -16.31 -32.47
C PRO A 366 -1.24 -15.01 -32.10
N ALA A 367 -1.70 -13.88 -32.66
CA ALA A 367 -1.14 -12.56 -32.41
C ALA A 367 -1.42 -12.02 -31.00
N ASP A 368 -2.41 -12.57 -30.29
CA ASP A 368 -2.75 -12.20 -28.91
C ASP A 368 -1.95 -13.06 -27.94
N ILE A 369 -1.88 -14.36 -28.20
CA ILE A 369 -1.07 -15.35 -27.48
C ILE A 369 0.41 -14.93 -27.47
N LYS A 370 0.93 -14.47 -28.62
CA LYS A 370 2.28 -13.91 -28.74
C LYS A 370 2.48 -12.68 -27.84
N ARG A 371 1.52 -11.74 -27.80
CA ARG A 371 1.60 -10.51 -26.98
C ARG A 371 1.53 -10.78 -25.49
N ILE A 372 0.68 -11.70 -25.05
CA ILE A 372 0.60 -12.13 -23.64
C ILE A 372 1.95 -12.72 -23.19
N TYR A 373 2.59 -13.52 -24.05
CA TYR A 373 3.94 -14.04 -23.79
C TYR A 373 5.02 -12.94 -23.79
N GLU A 374 4.95 -11.97 -24.70
CA GLU A 374 5.87 -10.82 -24.74
C GLU A 374 5.77 -9.96 -23.46
N VAL A 375 4.57 -9.75 -22.92
CA VAL A 375 4.37 -9.08 -21.62
C VAL A 375 4.97 -9.90 -20.47
N PHE A 376 4.75 -11.22 -20.47
CA PHE A 376 5.28 -12.11 -19.43
C PHE A 376 6.82 -12.11 -19.40
N GLU A 377 7.48 -12.30 -20.55
CA GLU A 377 8.95 -12.27 -20.62
C GLU A 377 9.53 -10.86 -20.40
N ALA A 378 8.78 -9.79 -20.67
CA ALA A 378 9.19 -8.43 -20.32
C ALA A 378 9.12 -8.14 -18.80
N LEU A 379 8.18 -8.75 -18.07
CA LEU A 379 8.05 -8.60 -16.61
C LEU A 379 8.99 -9.51 -15.82
N LYS A 380 9.29 -10.70 -16.37
CA LYS A 380 10.09 -11.77 -15.74
C LYS A 380 11.44 -11.32 -15.14
N PRO A 381 12.27 -10.46 -15.76
CA PRO A 381 13.51 -9.96 -15.16
C PRO A 381 13.30 -9.16 -13.87
N HIS A 382 12.14 -8.53 -13.71
CA HIS A 382 11.85 -7.63 -12.59
C HIS A 382 11.14 -8.34 -11.42
N TYR A 383 10.46 -9.45 -11.67
CA TYR A 383 9.73 -10.17 -10.63
C TYR A 383 10.67 -10.72 -9.54
N ALA A 384 11.81 -11.33 -9.91
CA ALA A 384 12.71 -11.96 -8.94
C ALA A 384 13.37 -10.95 -7.97
N PRO A 385 13.88 -9.77 -8.39
CA PRO A 385 14.38 -8.78 -7.44
C PRO A 385 13.25 -8.11 -6.63
N VAL A 386 12.06 -7.85 -7.21
CA VAL A 386 10.91 -7.34 -6.44
C VAL A 386 10.52 -8.32 -5.34
N LYS A 387 10.35 -9.61 -5.66
CA LYS A 387 10.01 -10.63 -4.65
C LYS A 387 11.09 -10.72 -3.56
N LYS A 388 12.37 -10.77 -3.93
CA LYS A 388 13.51 -10.76 -3.01
C LYS A 388 13.46 -9.59 -2.01
N TYR A 389 13.00 -8.41 -2.44
CA TYR A 389 12.89 -7.24 -1.56
C TYR A 389 11.58 -7.22 -0.76
N TYR A 390 10.47 -7.68 -1.32
CA TYR A 390 9.20 -7.92 -0.60
C TYR A 390 9.40 -8.89 0.58
N ASP A 391 10.06 -10.03 0.33
CA ASP A 391 10.41 -11.06 1.34
C ASP A 391 11.41 -10.54 2.41
N LEU A 392 12.16 -9.47 2.13
CA LEU A 392 13.11 -8.84 3.07
C LEU A 392 12.49 -7.73 3.91
N GLU A 393 11.59 -6.92 3.35
CA GLU A 393 11.01 -5.75 4.05
C GLU A 393 9.76 -6.14 4.85
N LEU A 394 8.74 -6.74 4.22
CA LEU A 394 7.44 -6.99 4.87
C LEU A 394 7.51 -8.07 5.95
N LEU A 395 8.25 -9.16 5.70
CA LEU A 395 8.34 -10.28 6.65
C LEU A 395 9.20 -9.95 7.89
N ASN A 396 10.11 -8.96 7.82
CA ASN A 396 10.86 -8.53 9.01
C ASN A 396 11.59 -7.16 8.91
N PRO A 397 10.91 -6.02 9.15
CA PRO A 397 11.56 -4.70 9.22
C PRO A 397 12.70 -4.59 10.25
N ARG A 398 12.73 -5.49 11.24
CA ARG A 398 13.75 -5.58 12.29
C ARG A 398 15.02 -6.33 11.86
N LYS A 399 15.02 -7.09 10.76
CA LYS A 399 16.23 -7.75 10.21
C LYS A 399 17.15 -6.77 9.48
N LEU A 400 16.60 -5.75 8.82
CA LEU A 400 17.35 -4.71 8.10
C LEU A 400 18.00 -3.68 9.06
N ARG A 401 18.79 -4.14 10.04
CA ARG A 401 19.38 -3.29 11.12
C ARG A 401 20.42 -2.26 10.66
N LYS A 402 21.01 -2.39 9.47
CA LYS A 402 22.04 -1.46 8.97
C LYS A 402 21.41 -0.50 7.95
N ALA A 403 21.40 0.80 8.26
CA ALA A 403 20.84 1.83 7.38
C ALA A 403 21.41 1.82 5.96
N ARG A 404 22.71 1.56 5.78
CA ARG A 404 23.34 1.37 4.44
C ARG A 404 22.73 0.22 3.63
N VAL A 405 22.21 -0.83 4.29
CA VAL A 405 21.50 -1.94 3.62
C VAL A 405 20.10 -1.50 3.23
N ARG A 406 19.34 -0.83 4.12
CA ARG A 406 18.04 -0.22 3.78
C ARG A 406 18.15 0.71 2.57
N GLN A 407 19.12 1.64 2.57
CA GLN A 407 19.34 2.59 1.47
C GLN A 407 19.80 1.93 0.15
N ARG A 408 20.38 0.73 0.20
CA ARG A 408 20.71 -0.06 -1.00
C ARG A 408 19.47 -0.83 -1.50
N VAL A 409 18.78 -1.52 -0.60
CA VAL A 409 17.51 -2.23 -0.86
C VAL A 409 16.48 -1.29 -1.49
N ALA A 410 16.20 -0.15 -0.85
CA ALA A 410 15.23 0.82 -1.35
C ALA A 410 15.60 1.35 -2.74
N ARG A 411 16.87 1.67 -3.02
CA ARG A 411 17.30 2.15 -4.35
C ARG A 411 17.21 1.07 -5.43
N GLU A 412 17.61 -0.16 -5.12
CA GLU A 412 17.50 -1.28 -6.07
C GLU A 412 16.04 -1.70 -6.30
N LEU A 413 15.19 -1.67 -5.26
CA LEU A 413 13.74 -1.90 -5.37
C LEU A 413 13.08 -0.80 -6.22
N VAL A 414 13.33 0.48 -5.91
CA VAL A 414 12.81 1.62 -6.68
C VAL A 414 13.17 1.52 -8.16
N LYS A 415 14.44 1.21 -8.47
CA LYS A 415 14.85 1.00 -9.86
C LYS A 415 14.11 -0.19 -10.48
N THR A 416 14.04 -1.33 -9.79
CA THR A 416 13.40 -2.54 -10.33
C THR A 416 11.91 -2.32 -10.62
N VAL A 417 11.18 -1.68 -9.72
CA VAL A 417 9.75 -1.35 -9.93
C VAL A 417 9.59 -0.32 -11.06
N SER A 418 10.52 0.64 -11.19
CA SER A 418 10.48 1.65 -12.28
C SER A 418 10.74 1.02 -13.64
N ASP A 419 11.72 0.12 -13.72
CA ASP A 419 12.02 -0.64 -14.93
C ASP A 419 10.82 -1.56 -15.28
N ALA A 420 10.21 -2.23 -14.29
CA ALA A 420 9.03 -3.09 -14.47
C ALA A 420 7.80 -2.31 -14.97
N GLY A 421 7.52 -1.16 -14.35
CA GLY A 421 6.43 -0.28 -14.75
C GLY A 421 6.63 0.25 -16.17
N THR A 422 7.87 0.54 -16.56
CA THR A 422 8.24 0.94 -17.93
C THR A 422 8.08 -0.21 -18.92
N ALA A 423 8.50 -1.43 -18.57
CA ALA A 423 8.35 -2.62 -19.41
C ALA A 423 6.86 -2.94 -19.66
N LEU A 424 6.03 -2.92 -18.62
CA LEU A 424 4.57 -3.06 -18.72
C LEU A 424 3.96 -1.96 -19.59
N ALA A 425 4.33 -0.70 -19.32
CA ALA A 425 3.82 0.47 -20.03
C ALA A 425 4.17 0.45 -21.54
N LEU A 426 5.33 -0.08 -21.92
CA LEU A 426 5.71 -0.28 -23.32
C LEU A 426 4.92 -1.42 -23.98
N ALA A 427 4.73 -2.54 -23.27
CA ALA A 427 4.03 -3.71 -23.82
C ALA A 427 2.52 -3.48 -24.04
N VAL A 428 1.90 -2.58 -23.26
CA VAL A 428 0.48 -2.18 -23.39
C VAL A 428 0.27 -1.05 -24.41
N LYS A 429 1.34 -0.42 -24.94
CA LYS A 429 1.25 0.81 -25.74
C LYS A 429 0.82 0.59 -27.21
N ARG A 430 -0.47 0.32 -27.45
CA ARG A 430 -1.07 0.41 -28.79
C ARG A 430 -2.44 1.13 -28.79
N PRO A 431 -2.76 1.90 -29.85
CA PRO A 431 -4.08 2.50 -30.02
C PRO A 431 -5.13 1.43 -30.35
N GLY A 432 -6.36 1.62 -29.87
CA GLY A 432 -7.51 0.77 -30.20
C GLY A 432 -8.04 -0.12 -29.07
N GLY A 433 -7.36 -0.17 -27.91
CA GLY A 433 -7.90 -0.84 -26.72
C GLY A 433 -9.13 -0.13 -26.14
N ARG A 434 -9.99 -0.87 -25.43
CA ARG A 434 -11.14 -0.31 -24.69
C ARG A 434 -10.75 0.08 -23.27
N ALA A 435 -11.57 0.93 -22.63
CA ALA A 435 -11.47 1.16 -21.19
C ALA A 435 -11.86 -0.12 -20.42
N TYR A 436 -11.21 -0.36 -19.28
CA TYR A 436 -11.39 -1.56 -18.46
C TYR A 436 -11.72 -1.16 -17.01
N SER A 437 -12.72 -1.78 -16.40
CA SER A 437 -13.12 -1.46 -15.03
C SER A 437 -12.20 -2.10 -13.99
N LEU A 438 -11.91 -1.38 -12.91
CA LEU A 438 -11.24 -1.92 -11.73
C LEU A 438 -12.10 -2.98 -11.02
N ALA A 439 -13.43 -2.98 -11.20
CA ALA A 439 -14.29 -4.06 -10.74
C ALA A 439 -14.00 -5.36 -11.52
N GLN A 440 -13.90 -5.30 -12.85
CA GLN A 440 -13.49 -6.44 -13.69
C GLN A 440 -12.07 -6.90 -13.33
N PHE A 441 -11.15 -5.97 -13.05
CA PHE A 441 -9.80 -6.29 -12.56
C PHE A 441 -9.83 -7.01 -11.20
N GLY A 442 -10.68 -6.58 -10.27
CA GLY A 442 -10.88 -7.22 -8.98
C GLY A 442 -11.48 -8.62 -9.08
N THR A 443 -12.45 -8.83 -9.97
CA THR A 443 -12.98 -10.16 -10.29
C THR A 443 -11.90 -11.08 -10.85
N MET A 444 -11.10 -10.60 -11.81
CA MET A 444 -9.98 -11.35 -12.38
C MET A 444 -8.93 -11.72 -11.32
N LEU A 445 -8.51 -10.75 -10.49
CA LEU A 445 -7.55 -10.98 -9.41
C LEU A 445 -8.10 -11.94 -8.34
N SER A 446 -9.41 -11.91 -8.07
CA SER A 446 -10.07 -12.86 -7.17
C SER A 446 -10.06 -14.28 -7.75
N GLY A 447 -10.32 -14.44 -9.05
CA GLY A 447 -10.13 -15.71 -9.75
C GLY A 447 -8.68 -16.19 -9.69
N LEU A 448 -7.70 -15.31 -9.93
CA LEU A 448 -6.27 -15.62 -9.76
C LEU A 448 -5.92 -16.00 -8.31
N LYS A 449 -6.54 -15.38 -7.30
CA LYS A 449 -6.34 -15.73 -5.89
C LYS A 449 -6.85 -17.15 -5.62
N GLU A 450 -8.08 -17.47 -6.03
CA GLU A 450 -8.65 -18.81 -5.89
C GLU A 450 -7.81 -19.88 -6.61
N LEU A 451 -7.18 -19.54 -7.73
CA LEU A 451 -6.28 -20.42 -8.50
C LEU A 451 -4.82 -20.46 -8.01
N ALA A 452 -4.37 -19.46 -7.24
CA ALA A 452 -3.02 -19.42 -6.67
C ALA A 452 -2.98 -19.86 -5.20
N GLY A 453 -4.13 -20.16 -4.59
CA GLY A 453 -4.26 -20.46 -3.18
C GLY A 453 -3.95 -19.23 -2.30
N LYS A 454 -3.21 -19.43 -1.20
CA LYS A 454 -2.87 -18.36 -0.23
C LYS A 454 -1.73 -17.46 -0.74
N SER A 455 -2.01 -16.71 -1.80
CA SER A 455 -1.10 -15.71 -2.36
C SER A 455 -1.28 -14.35 -1.66
N ILE A 456 -0.49 -14.10 -0.61
CA ILE A 456 -0.48 -12.84 0.16
C ILE A 456 -0.38 -11.61 -0.76
N LEU A 457 0.36 -11.72 -1.87
CA LEU A 457 0.49 -10.65 -2.86
C LEU A 457 -0.85 -10.34 -3.55
N LEU A 458 -1.61 -11.35 -3.96
CA LEU A 458 -2.92 -11.14 -4.58
C LEU A 458 -3.94 -10.64 -3.55
N GLU A 459 -3.89 -11.13 -2.31
CA GLU A 459 -4.71 -10.60 -1.21
C GLU A 459 -4.44 -9.11 -0.99
N THR A 460 -3.16 -8.73 -0.85
CA THR A 460 -2.73 -7.33 -0.70
C THR A 460 -3.23 -6.48 -1.88
N VAL A 461 -3.05 -6.92 -3.13
CA VAL A 461 -3.46 -6.14 -4.30
C VAL A 461 -4.98 -5.96 -4.34
N ILE A 462 -5.77 -7.02 -4.07
CA ILE A 462 -7.25 -6.95 -4.04
C ILE A 462 -7.73 -5.98 -2.96
N GLU A 463 -7.19 -6.08 -1.74
CA GLU A 463 -7.54 -5.20 -0.61
C GLU A 463 -7.23 -3.72 -0.89
N HIS A 464 -6.25 -3.45 -1.76
CA HIS A 464 -5.82 -2.10 -2.12
C HIS A 464 -6.39 -1.61 -3.47
N LEU A 465 -7.34 -2.32 -4.11
CA LEU A 465 -7.91 -1.90 -5.40
C LEU A 465 -8.65 -0.56 -5.33
N GLU A 466 -9.36 -0.28 -4.22
CA GLU A 466 -9.96 1.05 -3.99
C GLU A 466 -8.88 2.14 -3.95
N LEU A 467 -7.73 1.86 -3.33
CA LEU A 467 -6.61 2.80 -3.25
C LEU A 467 -5.95 2.97 -4.61
N VAL A 468 -5.78 1.90 -5.39
CA VAL A 468 -5.30 1.98 -6.78
C VAL A 468 -6.24 2.83 -7.63
N GLY A 469 -7.56 2.71 -7.47
CA GLY A 469 -8.56 3.55 -8.17
C GLY A 469 -8.52 5.01 -7.75
N ALA A 470 -8.50 5.30 -6.45
CA ALA A 470 -8.43 6.66 -5.94
C ALA A 470 -7.09 7.35 -6.31
N MET A 471 -5.97 6.62 -6.22
CA MET A 471 -4.68 7.05 -6.75
C MET A 471 -4.73 7.24 -8.27
N LYS A 472 -5.43 6.38 -9.04
CA LYS A 472 -5.59 6.54 -10.49
C LYS A 472 -6.30 7.84 -10.82
N SER A 473 -7.38 8.20 -10.14
CA SER A 473 -7.99 9.53 -10.30
C SER A 473 -6.97 10.62 -10.03
N VAL A 474 -6.44 10.72 -8.80
CA VAL A 474 -5.55 11.83 -8.38
C VAL A 474 -4.26 11.94 -9.22
N ILE A 475 -3.74 10.85 -9.77
CA ILE A 475 -2.48 10.82 -10.53
C ILE A 475 -2.68 10.98 -12.05
N VAL A 476 -3.76 10.44 -12.62
CA VAL A 476 -3.94 10.31 -14.09
C VAL A 476 -5.19 11.02 -14.61
N GLY A 477 -6.20 11.19 -13.76
CA GLY A 477 -7.50 11.79 -14.08
C GLY A 477 -8.66 10.79 -14.04
N PRO A 478 -9.90 11.30 -13.96
CA PRO A 478 -11.11 10.49 -13.85
C PRO A 478 -11.47 9.76 -15.17
N PRO A 479 -12.35 8.74 -15.15
CA PRO A 479 -13.00 8.14 -13.97
C PRO A 479 -12.00 7.35 -13.09
N TYR A 480 -12.32 7.20 -11.81
CA TYR A 480 -11.48 6.49 -10.83
C TYR A 480 -11.59 4.96 -10.97
N ASP A 481 -12.74 4.49 -11.45
CA ASP A 481 -13.15 3.09 -11.55
C ASP A 481 -12.83 2.45 -12.92
N THR A 482 -12.38 3.24 -13.89
CA THR A 482 -11.98 2.77 -15.24
C THR A 482 -10.54 3.18 -15.59
N MET A 483 -9.77 2.26 -16.14
CA MET A 483 -8.50 2.56 -16.81
C MET A 483 -8.65 2.51 -18.33
N ASN A 484 -8.35 3.63 -19.00
CA ASN A 484 -8.13 3.66 -20.44
C ASN A 484 -6.76 3.04 -20.79
N PRO A 485 -6.52 2.59 -22.04
CA PRO A 485 -5.21 2.05 -22.45
C PRO A 485 -4.04 3.02 -22.21
N ALA A 486 -4.27 4.32 -22.36
CA ALA A 486 -3.28 5.36 -22.06
C ALA A 486 -3.03 5.57 -20.56
N ASP A 487 -3.99 5.20 -19.70
CA ASP A 487 -3.89 5.39 -18.26
C ASP A 487 -2.92 4.40 -17.64
N TRP A 488 -2.87 3.15 -18.11
CA TRP A 488 -1.95 2.11 -17.62
C TRP A 488 -0.48 2.55 -17.65
N HIS A 489 -0.03 3.16 -18.76
CA HIS A 489 1.33 3.70 -18.88
C HIS A 489 1.58 4.83 -17.87
N ARG A 490 0.64 5.78 -17.76
CA ARG A 490 0.75 6.94 -16.87
C ARG A 490 0.76 6.52 -15.41
N LEU A 491 -0.19 5.66 -15.02
CA LEU A 491 -0.32 5.12 -13.68
C LEU A 491 0.92 4.31 -13.28
N ALA A 492 1.39 3.37 -14.11
CA ALA A 492 2.58 2.59 -13.80
C ALA A 492 3.82 3.48 -13.59
N ALA A 493 4.05 4.46 -14.47
CA ALA A 493 5.20 5.36 -14.38
C ALA A 493 5.09 6.35 -13.20
N ALA A 494 3.91 6.89 -12.90
CA ALA A 494 3.72 7.88 -11.85
C ALA A 494 3.51 7.26 -10.46
N ALA A 495 2.72 6.20 -10.33
CA ALA A 495 2.57 5.47 -9.05
C ALA A 495 3.90 4.87 -8.58
N THR A 496 4.76 4.42 -9.50
CA THR A 496 6.11 3.97 -9.12
C THR A 496 6.97 5.11 -8.58
N ARG A 497 6.95 6.29 -9.21
CA ARG A 497 7.68 7.47 -8.71
C ARG A 497 7.13 7.94 -7.36
N TRP A 498 5.81 7.90 -7.16
CA TRP A 498 5.17 8.16 -5.86
C TRP A 498 5.57 7.14 -4.79
N TYR A 499 5.55 5.84 -5.10
CA TYR A 499 5.98 4.79 -4.18
C TYR A 499 7.46 4.93 -3.80
N ALA A 500 8.31 5.21 -4.80
CA ALA A 500 9.73 5.50 -4.59
C ALA A 500 9.95 6.70 -3.68
N LEU A 501 9.19 7.77 -3.88
CA LEU A 501 9.25 8.97 -3.06
C LEU A 501 8.76 8.72 -1.62
N GLY A 502 7.72 7.90 -1.45
CA GLY A 502 7.27 7.41 -0.15
C GLY A 502 8.36 6.62 0.58
N LEU A 503 9.01 5.67 -0.09
CA LEU A 503 10.15 4.92 0.49
C LEU A 503 11.31 5.85 0.87
N ARG A 504 11.62 6.86 0.05
CA ARG A 504 12.62 7.88 0.39
C ARG A 504 12.21 8.68 1.64
N TYR A 505 10.97 9.12 1.73
CA TYR A 505 10.44 9.85 2.89
C TYR A 505 10.46 9.01 4.17
N PHE A 506 10.03 7.75 4.13
CA PHE A 506 10.12 6.86 5.29
C PHE A 506 11.57 6.59 5.71
N HIS A 507 12.50 6.42 4.77
CA HIS A 507 13.92 6.29 5.09
C HIS A 507 14.50 7.59 5.69
N PHE A 508 14.09 8.75 5.18
CA PHE A 508 14.48 10.05 5.67
C PHE A 508 14.08 10.27 7.14
N VAL A 509 12.82 9.97 7.49
CA VAL A 509 12.29 10.08 8.86
C VAL A 509 12.92 9.04 9.83
N ASP A 510 13.30 7.85 9.34
CA ASP A 510 14.05 6.85 10.12
C ASP A 510 15.53 7.22 10.35
N ARG A 511 16.08 8.12 9.51
CA ARG A 511 17.52 8.44 9.47
C ARG A 511 17.90 9.69 10.25
N HIS A 512 17.12 10.76 10.18
CA HIS A 512 17.52 12.09 10.66
C HIS A 512 16.71 12.53 11.88
N GLU A 513 17.39 12.96 12.95
CA GLU A 513 16.73 13.41 14.19
C GLU A 513 16.18 14.85 14.09
N SER A 514 16.69 15.65 13.15
CA SER A 514 16.06 16.87 12.66
C SER A 514 16.00 16.85 11.14
N TRP A 515 14.88 17.29 10.58
CA TRP A 515 14.67 17.43 9.14
C TRP A 515 15.02 18.82 8.59
N SER A 516 15.25 19.79 9.48
CA SER A 516 15.43 21.19 9.12
C SER A 516 16.88 21.62 8.87
N LEU A 517 17.88 20.77 9.15
CA LEU A 517 19.29 21.19 9.18
C LEU A 517 20.17 20.47 8.15
N GLY A 518 21.02 21.24 7.46
CA GLY A 518 22.14 20.76 6.65
C GLY A 518 21.76 19.71 5.61
N SER A 519 22.50 18.60 5.57
CA SER A 519 22.24 17.51 4.62
C SER A 519 20.85 16.86 4.77
N ALA A 520 20.20 16.98 5.94
CA ALA A 520 18.82 16.54 6.11
C ALA A 520 17.83 17.50 5.43
N ARG A 521 18.04 18.82 5.57
CA ARG A 521 17.25 19.83 4.83
C ARG A 521 17.32 19.59 3.33
N GLU A 522 18.51 19.36 2.77
CA GLU A 522 18.67 19.14 1.33
C GLU A 522 18.04 17.81 0.85
N GLU A 523 18.14 16.73 1.63
CA GLU A 523 17.45 15.46 1.31
C GLU A 523 15.91 15.63 1.39
N PHE A 524 15.40 16.44 2.32
CA PHE A 524 13.98 16.79 2.40
C PHE A 524 13.52 17.70 1.27
N PHE A 525 14.31 18.72 0.92
CA PHE A 525 14.01 19.67 -0.15
C PHE A 525 13.88 18.96 -1.51
N ASP A 526 14.78 18.04 -1.81
CA ASP A 526 14.70 17.19 -3.00
C ASP A 526 13.45 16.28 -2.97
N ILE A 527 13.09 15.70 -1.81
CA ILE A 527 11.87 14.90 -1.66
C ILE A 527 10.60 15.74 -1.94
N VAL A 528 10.50 16.95 -1.38
CA VAL A 528 9.32 17.83 -1.60
C VAL A 528 9.32 18.40 -3.02
N SER A 529 10.49 18.67 -3.61
CA SER A 529 10.63 19.07 -5.02
C SER A 529 10.10 17.99 -5.97
N GLN A 530 10.44 16.73 -5.72
CA GLN A 530 9.93 15.59 -6.48
C GLN A 530 8.43 15.38 -6.27
N ALA A 531 7.90 15.61 -5.05
CA ALA A 531 6.47 15.59 -4.78
C ALA A 531 5.73 16.67 -5.59
N ARG A 532 6.26 17.91 -5.63
CA ARG A 532 5.74 18.98 -6.49
C ARG A 532 5.75 18.58 -7.96
N GLY A 533 6.85 18.02 -8.47
CA GLY A 533 6.97 17.60 -9.87
C GLY A 533 5.87 16.61 -10.25
N LEU A 534 5.65 15.59 -9.41
CA LEU A 534 4.59 14.60 -9.60
C LEU A 534 3.18 15.20 -9.45
N LEU A 535 2.96 16.13 -8.52
CA LEU A 535 1.68 16.83 -8.38
C LEU A 535 1.37 17.70 -9.61
N LEU A 536 2.33 18.49 -10.10
CA LEU A 536 2.16 19.33 -11.29
C LEU A 536 1.94 18.48 -12.55
N GLU A 537 2.63 17.35 -12.69
CA GLU A 537 2.35 16.38 -13.76
C GLU A 537 0.92 15.85 -13.65
N SER A 538 0.51 15.39 -12.47
CA SER A 538 -0.83 14.84 -12.22
C SER A 538 -1.92 15.88 -12.53
N VAL A 539 -1.78 17.10 -12.01
CA VAL A 539 -2.66 18.25 -12.29
C VAL A 539 -2.73 18.54 -13.80
N SER A 540 -1.61 18.44 -14.54
CA SER A 540 -1.58 18.70 -15.99
C SER A 540 -2.35 17.68 -16.82
N LEU A 541 -2.60 16.47 -16.28
CA LEU A 541 -3.37 15.41 -16.92
C LEU A 541 -4.88 15.55 -16.70
N HIS A 542 -5.32 16.33 -15.71
CA HIS A 542 -6.74 16.44 -15.34
C HIS A 542 -7.53 17.40 -16.26
N PRO A 543 -8.83 17.12 -16.51
CA PRO A 543 -9.74 18.09 -17.10
C PRO A 543 -9.71 19.43 -16.34
N GLY A 544 -9.62 20.55 -17.07
CA GLY A 544 -9.52 21.88 -16.45
C GLY A 544 -8.26 22.11 -15.60
N ARG A 545 -7.22 21.26 -15.72
CA ARG A 545 -5.96 21.33 -14.93
C ARG A 545 -6.21 21.46 -13.42
N THR A 546 -7.16 20.69 -12.91
CA THR A 546 -7.60 20.71 -11.51
C THR A 546 -7.88 19.28 -11.05
N ILE A 547 -7.23 18.83 -9.97
CA ILE A 547 -7.59 17.58 -9.26
C ILE A 547 -8.75 17.92 -8.32
N VAL A 548 -9.97 17.47 -8.59
CA VAL A 548 -11.14 17.97 -7.85
C VAL A 548 -11.21 17.40 -6.43
N PHE A 549 -11.83 18.12 -5.50
CA PHE A 549 -11.87 17.70 -4.09
C PHE A 549 -12.46 16.30 -3.89
N GLU A 550 -13.41 15.88 -4.72
CA GLU A 550 -13.99 14.53 -4.67
C GLU A 550 -12.93 13.41 -4.90
N GLU A 551 -11.89 13.68 -5.71
CA GLU A 551 -10.80 12.73 -5.98
C GLU A 551 -9.81 12.68 -4.80
N LEU A 552 -9.53 13.83 -4.19
CA LEU A 552 -8.72 13.93 -2.97
C LEU A 552 -9.43 13.27 -1.77
N ASP A 553 -10.75 13.47 -1.64
CA ASP A 553 -11.59 12.85 -0.62
C ASP A 553 -11.63 11.32 -0.80
N ARG A 554 -11.82 10.82 -2.03
CA ARG A 554 -11.70 9.38 -2.36
C ARG A 554 -10.34 8.82 -1.97
N LEU A 555 -9.25 9.56 -2.16
CA LEU A 555 -7.90 9.12 -1.78
C LEU A 555 -7.74 9.03 -0.26
N VAL A 556 -8.22 10.01 0.50
CA VAL A 556 -8.29 9.95 1.97
C VAL A 556 -9.12 8.75 2.44
N ASP A 557 -10.23 8.45 1.75
CA ASP A 557 -11.10 7.34 2.10
C ASP A 557 -10.54 5.97 1.75
N ALA A 558 -9.78 5.86 0.67
CA ALA A 558 -9.16 4.61 0.25
C ALA A 558 -7.93 4.21 1.09
N PHE A 559 -7.34 5.12 1.87
CA PHE A 559 -6.34 4.78 2.91
C PHE A 559 -6.98 4.05 4.12
N LYS A 560 -7.69 2.94 3.89
CA LYS A 560 -8.28 2.09 4.94
C LYS A 560 -7.23 1.31 5.75
N ALA A 561 -6.11 0.95 5.13
CA ALA A 561 -5.07 0.08 5.71
C ALA A 561 -3.94 0.84 6.45
N ILE A 562 -3.90 2.18 6.39
CA ILE A 562 -2.87 2.98 7.05
C ILE A 562 -3.46 3.62 8.32
N GLU A 563 -2.82 3.43 9.48
CA GLU A 563 -3.13 4.18 10.70
C GLU A 563 -2.70 5.64 10.51
N LEU A 564 -3.60 6.46 9.94
CA LEU A 564 -3.41 7.90 9.80
C LEU A 564 -3.54 8.58 11.18
N PRO A 565 -2.76 9.64 11.48
CA PRO A 565 -2.75 10.28 12.80
C PRO A 565 -4.00 11.12 13.11
N ALA A 566 -4.97 11.19 12.19
CA ALA A 566 -6.24 11.88 12.37
C ALA A 566 -7.37 11.14 11.64
N ARG A 567 -8.62 11.42 12.02
CA ARG A 567 -9.82 10.83 11.40
C ARG A 567 -9.95 11.26 9.94
N LYS A 568 -10.58 10.43 9.11
CA LYS A 568 -10.75 10.70 7.67
C LYS A 568 -11.55 11.97 7.43
N GLU A 569 -12.59 12.20 8.20
CA GLU A 569 -13.44 13.40 8.17
C GLU A 569 -12.61 14.66 8.44
N THR A 570 -11.73 14.59 9.44
CA THR A 570 -10.77 15.65 9.80
C THR A 570 -9.77 15.91 8.68
N LEU A 571 -9.26 14.86 8.02
CA LEU A 571 -8.33 15.00 6.91
C LEU A 571 -8.99 15.53 5.64
N ARG A 572 -10.21 15.10 5.30
CA ARG A 572 -11.03 15.70 4.22
C ARG A 572 -11.26 17.19 4.48
N ALA A 573 -11.69 17.55 5.69
CA ALA A 573 -11.89 18.94 6.10
C ALA A 573 -10.61 19.77 6.02
N LEU A 574 -9.48 19.23 6.51
CA LEU A 574 -8.17 19.89 6.44
C LEU A 574 -7.69 20.08 5.01
N VAL A 575 -7.76 19.06 4.15
CA VAL A 575 -7.32 19.15 2.75
C VAL A 575 -8.13 20.21 2.02
N ARG A 576 -9.46 20.22 2.22
CA ARG A 576 -10.34 21.27 1.71
C ARG A 576 -9.93 22.66 2.23
N ALA A 577 -9.85 22.86 3.54
CA ALA A 577 -9.49 24.14 4.15
C ALA A 577 -8.10 24.66 3.72
N ALA A 578 -7.09 23.79 3.73
CA ALA A 578 -5.73 24.12 3.33
C ALA A 578 -5.66 24.54 1.86
N VAL A 579 -6.34 23.83 0.96
CA VAL A 579 -6.36 24.20 -0.46
C VAL A 579 -7.20 25.47 -0.70
N TYR A 580 -8.43 25.53 -0.18
CA TYR A 580 -9.35 26.67 -0.37
C TYR A 580 -8.89 27.99 0.25
N ARG A 581 -8.07 27.95 1.31
CA ARG A 581 -7.64 29.14 2.07
C ARG A 581 -6.12 29.25 2.06
N SER A 582 -5.41 28.43 2.84
CA SER A 582 -3.95 28.51 3.00
C SER A 582 -3.16 28.53 1.69
N PHE A 583 -3.53 27.70 0.71
CA PHE A 583 -2.81 27.57 -0.56
C PHE A 583 -3.41 28.49 -1.64
N ALA A 584 -4.70 28.78 -1.57
CA ALA A 584 -5.37 29.80 -2.39
C ALA A 584 -4.78 31.20 -2.18
N GLY A 585 -4.37 31.48 -0.93
CA GLY A 585 -4.09 32.84 -0.50
C GLY A 585 -5.37 33.68 -0.48
N SER A 586 -5.23 34.95 -0.82
CA SER A 586 -6.30 35.95 -0.88
C SER A 586 -6.91 36.14 -2.27
N GLY A 587 -6.33 35.52 -3.31
CA GLY A 587 -6.81 35.63 -4.69
C GLY A 587 -8.14 34.91 -4.92
N ARG A 588 -9.02 35.53 -5.71
CA ARG A 588 -10.27 34.91 -6.23
C ARG A 588 -10.06 34.35 -7.63
N GLY A 589 -11.04 33.59 -8.13
CA GLY A 589 -11.03 32.91 -9.43
C GLY A 589 -10.56 31.45 -9.35
N PRO A 590 -10.48 30.76 -10.51
CA PRO A 590 -10.32 29.31 -10.58
C PRO A 590 -8.94 28.80 -10.15
N GLU A 591 -7.92 29.66 -10.07
CA GLU A 591 -6.61 29.33 -9.46
C GLU A 591 -6.47 29.85 -8.01
N GLY A 592 -7.52 30.44 -7.44
CA GLY A 592 -7.57 31.03 -6.10
C GLY A 592 -8.59 30.35 -5.20
N ARG A 593 -9.29 31.14 -4.37
CA ARG A 593 -10.29 30.65 -3.41
C ARG A 593 -11.52 29.99 -4.04
N ASP A 594 -11.77 30.24 -5.32
CA ASP A 594 -12.92 29.69 -6.06
C ASP A 594 -12.53 28.42 -6.86
N ALA A 595 -11.34 27.86 -6.62
CA ALA A 595 -10.88 26.63 -7.25
C ALA A 595 -11.70 25.41 -6.80
N GLY A 596 -12.15 24.58 -7.75
CA GLY A 596 -12.87 23.32 -7.46
C GLY A 596 -11.99 22.16 -6.95
N GLY A 597 -10.72 22.42 -6.66
CA GLY A 597 -9.73 21.41 -6.33
C GLY A 597 -8.30 21.95 -6.36
N LEU A 598 -7.31 21.06 -6.43
CA LEU A 598 -5.90 21.40 -6.47
C LEU A 598 -5.46 21.74 -7.91
N THR A 599 -5.00 22.98 -8.12
CA THR A 599 -4.50 23.51 -9.40
C THR A 599 -2.99 23.74 -9.39
N ALA A 600 -2.40 24.02 -10.56
CA ALA A 600 -0.97 24.30 -10.67
C ALA A 600 -0.57 25.59 -9.91
N GLY A 601 -1.41 26.63 -9.92
CA GLY A 601 -1.21 27.85 -9.14
C GLY A 601 -1.22 27.59 -7.62
N LEU A 602 -2.12 26.71 -7.15
CA LEU A 602 -2.18 26.27 -5.75
C LEU A 602 -0.91 25.51 -5.34
N VAL A 603 -0.50 24.50 -6.11
CA VAL A 603 0.74 23.73 -5.84
C VAL A 603 1.98 24.64 -5.85
N ASN A 604 2.06 25.60 -6.77
CA ASN A 604 3.19 26.54 -6.84
C ASN A 604 3.23 27.50 -5.64
N ARG A 605 2.11 27.97 -5.09
CA ARG A 605 2.13 28.82 -3.88
C ARG A 605 2.55 28.07 -2.62
N VAL A 606 2.16 26.79 -2.47
CA VAL A 606 2.70 25.91 -1.42
C VAL A 606 4.21 25.76 -1.56
N TRP A 607 4.67 25.53 -2.79
CA TRP A 607 6.09 25.41 -3.09
C TRP A 607 6.87 26.69 -2.78
N THR A 608 6.37 27.87 -3.15
CA THR A 608 7.01 29.15 -2.81
C THR A 608 7.10 29.38 -1.30
N ALA A 609 6.11 28.95 -0.50
CA ALA A 609 6.22 28.99 0.97
C ALA A 609 7.30 28.03 1.52
N PHE A 610 7.45 26.86 0.88
CA PHE A 610 8.50 25.90 1.21
C PHE A 610 9.90 26.34 0.75
N GLU A 611 10.02 27.00 -0.41
CA GLU A 611 11.25 27.65 -0.88
C GLU A 611 11.67 28.79 0.04
N ARG A 612 10.74 29.64 0.49
CA ARG A 612 11.02 30.66 1.53
C ARG A 612 11.59 30.00 2.79
N TRP A 613 10.94 28.96 3.31
CA TRP A 613 11.46 28.23 4.47
C TRP A 613 12.87 27.67 4.23
N ALA A 614 13.09 26.91 3.16
CA ALA A 614 14.36 26.25 2.87
C ALA A 614 15.49 27.25 2.52
N GLY A 615 15.15 28.34 1.82
CA GLY A 615 16.02 29.48 1.59
C GLY A 615 16.43 30.13 2.90
N GLY A 616 15.46 30.63 3.68
CA GLY A 616 15.71 31.19 5.02
C GLY A 616 16.55 30.27 5.93
N GLN A 617 16.42 28.96 5.78
CA GLN A 617 17.23 27.97 6.49
C GLN A 617 18.67 27.85 5.97
N ARG A 618 18.90 27.97 4.65
CA ARG A 618 20.24 28.12 4.05
C ARG A 618 20.92 29.42 4.51
N TYR A 619 20.18 30.53 4.62
CA TYR A 619 20.73 31.78 5.20
C TYR A 619 21.29 31.54 6.59
N LEU A 620 20.48 30.96 7.49
CA LEU A 620 20.86 30.76 8.88
C LEU A 620 22.04 29.80 9.04
N GLU A 621 22.11 28.71 8.28
CA GLU A 621 23.26 27.80 8.33
C GLU A 621 24.56 28.42 7.79
N GLY A 622 24.48 29.19 6.70
CA GLY A 622 25.65 29.90 6.16
C GLY A 622 26.14 31.00 7.10
N LEU A 623 25.20 31.73 7.71
CA LEU A 623 25.45 32.74 8.73
C LEU A 623 26.18 32.15 9.95
N PHE A 624 25.70 31.01 10.47
CA PHE A 624 26.34 30.36 11.61
C PHE A 624 27.68 29.69 11.26
N THR A 625 27.83 29.16 10.05
CA THR A 625 29.12 28.65 9.54
C THR A 625 30.18 29.76 9.55
N LEU A 626 29.88 30.92 8.96
CA LEU A 626 30.79 32.07 8.95
C LEU A 626 31.13 32.59 10.35
N LEU A 627 30.15 32.69 11.24
CA LEU A 627 30.38 33.20 12.60
C LEU A 627 31.23 32.22 13.43
N VAL A 628 31.04 30.91 13.25
CA VAL A 628 31.91 29.87 13.83
C VAL A 628 33.33 29.97 13.28
N GLU A 629 33.49 30.05 11.96
CA GLU A 629 34.80 30.16 11.29
C GLU A 629 35.54 31.48 11.63
N ARG A 630 34.81 32.54 11.99
CA ARG A 630 35.39 33.84 12.43
C ARG A 630 35.73 33.92 13.92
N GLU A 631 35.01 33.22 14.80
CA GLU A 631 35.29 33.25 16.25
C GLU A 631 36.24 32.14 16.73
N PHE A 632 36.33 30.99 16.03
CA PHE A 632 37.01 29.80 16.55
C PHE A 632 38.08 29.23 15.59
N ASP A 633 39.34 29.59 15.85
CA ASP A 633 40.55 28.93 15.29
C ASP A 633 40.67 27.42 15.63
N SER A 634 39.72 26.82 16.36
CA SER A 634 39.79 25.41 16.76
C SER A 634 38.42 24.70 16.76
N PHE A 635 38.47 23.42 16.39
CA PHE A 635 37.38 22.63 15.79
C PHE A 635 36.17 22.25 16.68
N ASN A 636 35.99 22.87 17.86
CA ASN A 636 34.95 22.50 18.83
C ASN A 636 33.65 23.31 18.69
N SER A 637 33.13 23.44 17.47
CA SER A 637 31.84 24.10 17.23
C SER A 637 30.66 23.21 17.64
N SER A 638 29.94 23.64 18.68
CA SER A 638 28.70 22.99 19.12
C SER A 638 27.47 23.59 18.43
N ALA A 639 26.40 22.81 18.28
CA ALA A 639 25.11 23.35 17.86
C ALA A 639 24.44 24.24 18.93
N ASP A 640 25.06 24.37 20.11
CA ASP A 640 24.65 25.23 21.22
C ASP A 640 25.38 26.59 21.22
N THR A 641 26.28 26.84 20.26
CA THR A 641 26.96 28.15 20.11
C THR A 641 25.95 29.24 19.74
N ALA A 642 26.02 30.38 20.44
CA ALA A 642 25.05 31.48 20.33
C ALA A 642 25.71 32.85 20.13
N PHE A 643 25.33 33.52 19.04
CA PHE A 643 25.88 34.82 18.60
C PHE A 643 24.92 35.97 18.87
N LEU A 644 25.46 37.16 19.08
CA LEU A 644 24.72 38.42 19.32
C LEU A 644 23.98 38.89 18.07
N ASP A 645 22.88 39.62 18.25
CA ASP A 645 22.15 40.33 17.18
C ASP A 645 23.10 41.15 16.29
N GLU A 646 24.02 41.92 16.88
CA GLU A 646 24.99 42.72 16.11
C GLU A 646 25.90 41.85 15.24
N GLN A 647 26.27 40.65 15.71
CA GLN A 647 27.12 39.71 14.96
C GLN A 647 26.36 39.03 13.83
N LEU A 648 25.13 38.57 14.12
CA LEU A 648 24.20 37.99 13.14
C LEU A 648 23.83 39.00 12.04
N LEU A 649 23.74 40.28 12.38
CA LEU A 649 23.38 41.35 11.47
C LEU A 649 24.58 41.95 10.73
N ALA A 650 25.81 41.81 11.23
CA ALA A 650 27.03 42.26 10.57
C ALA A 650 27.41 41.45 9.31
N ILE A 651 26.87 40.24 9.12
CA ILE A 651 27.06 39.43 7.91
C ILE A 651 25.91 39.68 6.94
N GLU A 652 26.22 40.12 5.73
CA GLU A 652 25.22 40.34 4.68
C GLU A 652 24.79 39.01 4.01
N PRO A 653 23.55 38.93 3.48
CA PRO A 653 23.02 37.70 2.86
C PRO A 653 23.96 37.10 1.81
N GLN A 654 24.52 37.93 0.93
CA GLN A 654 25.40 37.48 -0.15
C GLN A 654 26.64 36.74 0.35
N GLU A 655 27.17 37.10 1.54
CA GLU A 655 28.29 36.39 2.15
C GLU A 655 27.84 35.04 2.71
N ALA A 656 26.75 35.01 3.48
CA ALA A 656 26.21 33.79 4.08
C ALA A 656 25.88 32.69 3.07
N TYR A 657 25.42 33.03 1.86
CA TYR A 657 25.10 32.03 0.83
C TYR A 657 26.28 31.52 0.00
N SER A 658 27.50 32.05 0.20
CA SER A 658 28.69 31.62 -0.54
C SER A 658 28.95 30.10 -0.51
N TYR A 659 28.56 29.42 0.57
CA TYR A 659 28.66 27.96 0.75
C TYR A 659 27.58 27.16 -0.03
N PHE A 660 26.48 27.80 -0.45
CA PHE A 660 25.32 27.15 -1.07
C PHE A 660 25.11 27.52 -2.55
N GLY A 661 25.78 28.55 -3.06
CA GLY A 661 25.73 28.97 -4.46
C GLY A 661 25.08 30.33 -4.70
N PRO A 662 24.71 30.67 -5.95
CA PRO A 662 24.15 31.98 -6.28
C PRO A 662 22.78 32.19 -5.64
N LEU A 663 22.61 33.36 -5.03
CA LEU A 663 21.40 33.77 -4.33
C LEU A 663 20.28 34.14 -5.30
N ASP A 664 19.14 33.45 -5.23
CA ASP A 664 17.93 33.86 -5.96
C ASP A 664 17.14 34.97 -5.22
N ALA A 665 16.20 35.61 -5.93
CA ALA A 665 15.46 36.77 -5.43
C ALA A 665 14.52 36.46 -4.24
N LEU A 666 13.88 35.29 -4.22
CA LEU A 666 12.97 34.86 -3.14
C LEU A 666 13.75 34.53 -1.87
N THR A 667 14.91 33.94 -2.06
CA THR A 667 15.88 33.61 -1.02
C THR A 667 16.53 34.87 -0.44
N HIS A 668 16.82 35.90 -1.26
CA HIS A 668 17.22 37.23 -0.79
C HIS A 668 16.10 37.95 -0.01
N GLU A 669 14.87 37.94 -0.51
CA GLU A 669 13.69 38.50 0.19
C GLU A 669 13.55 37.87 1.58
N THR A 670 13.68 36.54 1.67
CA THR A 670 13.53 35.82 2.94
C THR A 670 14.68 36.10 3.91
N ALA A 671 15.92 36.26 3.42
CA ALA A 671 17.04 36.67 4.26
C ALA A 671 16.83 38.09 4.84
N ALA A 672 16.29 39.03 4.06
CA ALA A 672 15.94 40.36 4.54
C ALA A 672 14.78 40.35 5.56
N ASP A 673 13.77 39.50 5.35
CA ASP A 673 12.67 39.30 6.30
C ASP A 673 13.15 38.69 7.63
N LEU A 674 14.05 37.69 7.59
CA LEU A 674 14.67 37.13 8.79
C LEU A 674 15.57 38.14 9.51
N ARG A 675 16.40 38.92 8.81
CA ARG A 675 17.19 40.03 9.39
C ARG A 675 16.30 41.07 10.06
N THR A 676 15.11 41.31 9.52
CA THR A 676 14.10 42.20 10.12
C THR A 676 13.44 41.56 11.35
N ALA A 677 13.13 40.27 11.30
CA ALA A 677 12.57 39.55 12.44
C ALA A 677 13.53 39.47 13.63
N ILE A 678 14.84 39.32 13.39
CA ILE A 678 15.91 39.39 14.40
C ILE A 678 15.92 40.78 15.05
N LYS A 679 16.11 41.85 14.25
CA LYS A 679 16.16 43.26 14.72
C LYS A 679 14.99 43.73 15.59
N VAL A 680 13.83 43.09 15.48
CA VAL A 680 12.58 43.52 16.11
C VAL A 680 12.18 42.64 17.31
N ARG A 681 12.90 41.54 17.59
CA ARG A 681 12.48 40.52 18.56
C ARG A 681 13.54 40.10 19.57
N ALA A 682 13.51 40.77 20.72
CA ALA A 682 13.91 40.15 21.98
C ALA A 682 12.67 39.99 22.88
N PRO A 683 12.46 38.83 23.53
CA PRO A 683 13.20 37.58 23.45
C PRO A 683 12.72 36.66 22.31
N MET A 684 13.43 35.56 22.13
CA MET A 684 13.06 34.46 21.25
C MET A 684 12.97 33.14 22.02
N LEU A 685 12.59 32.07 21.31
CA LEU A 685 12.95 30.70 21.72
C LEU A 685 14.47 30.65 21.94
N ALA A 686 14.91 29.96 22.99
CA ALA A 686 16.29 30.06 23.45
C ALA A 686 16.86 28.73 23.99
N GLY A 687 18.07 28.40 23.56
CA GLY A 687 18.88 27.33 24.15
C GLY A 687 18.39 25.91 23.80
N ASN A 688 18.09 25.67 22.52
CA ASN A 688 17.93 24.34 21.91
C ASN A 688 16.80 23.46 22.50
N ARG A 689 15.89 24.05 23.29
CA ARG A 689 14.75 23.35 23.93
C ARG A 689 13.40 23.66 23.28
N GLY A 690 13.32 24.73 22.48
CA GLY A 690 12.04 25.28 22.00
C GLY A 690 11.23 25.96 23.10
N GLU A 691 11.90 26.60 24.06
CA GLU A 691 11.30 27.38 25.15
C GLU A 691 11.82 28.82 25.08
N ILE A 692 10.95 29.81 25.28
CA ILE A 692 11.36 31.23 25.34
C ILE A 692 12.15 31.46 26.64
N SER A 693 13.31 32.10 26.53
CA SER A 693 14.01 32.67 27.68
C SER A 693 13.55 34.09 27.93
N PHE A 694 13.38 34.44 29.20
CA PHE A 694 13.14 35.80 29.69
C PHE A 694 14.28 36.26 30.61
N ASN A 695 15.33 35.45 30.78
CA ASN A 695 16.52 35.82 31.54
C ASN A 695 17.37 36.82 30.73
N PRO A 696 17.57 38.08 31.20
CA PRO A 696 18.33 39.11 30.46
C PRO A 696 19.76 38.70 30.09
N ASP A 697 20.41 37.85 30.87
CA ASP A 697 21.78 37.38 30.59
C ASP A 697 21.83 36.38 29.44
N VAL A 698 20.72 35.68 29.18
CA VAL A 698 20.55 34.75 28.07
C VAL A 698 19.97 35.47 26.86
N THR A 699 19.03 36.39 27.07
CA THR A 699 18.40 37.21 26.02
C THR A 699 19.19 38.49 25.72
N GLY A 700 20.50 38.51 25.98
CA GLY A 700 21.40 39.60 25.63
C GLY A 700 21.72 39.61 24.13
N GLY A 701 20.71 39.51 23.27
CA GLY A 701 20.82 39.33 21.82
C GLY A 701 21.39 37.98 21.36
N ARG A 702 21.62 37.00 22.25
CA ARG A 702 22.27 35.73 21.89
C ARG A 702 21.27 34.68 21.40
N HIS A 703 21.49 34.17 20.19
CA HIS A 703 20.65 33.16 19.55
C HIS A 703 21.47 31.98 19.00
N THR A 704 20.99 30.75 19.17
CA THR A 704 21.56 29.58 18.47
C THR A 704 20.98 29.42 17.06
N LEU A 705 21.59 28.53 16.26
CA LEU A 705 21.05 28.16 14.95
C LEU A 705 19.64 27.55 15.08
N GLN A 706 19.40 26.72 16.09
CA GLN A 706 18.09 26.11 16.33
C GLN A 706 17.04 27.15 16.72
N ASP A 707 17.40 28.11 17.56
CA ASP A 707 16.50 29.18 18.02
C ASP A 707 15.95 30.01 16.83
N LEU A 708 16.80 30.35 15.86
CA LEU A 708 16.40 31.05 14.64
C LEU A 708 15.76 30.12 13.59
N SER A 709 16.13 28.83 13.57
CA SER A 709 15.46 27.82 12.73
C SER A 709 14.01 27.59 13.16
N ASP A 710 13.75 27.62 14.47
CA ASP A 710 12.40 27.59 15.03
C ASP A 710 11.63 28.88 14.68
N LEU A 711 12.24 30.06 14.82
CA LEU A 711 11.65 31.32 14.35
C LEU A 711 11.28 31.26 12.86
N ASN A 712 12.16 30.71 12.01
CA ASN A 712 11.94 30.60 10.57
C ASN A 712 10.69 29.78 10.24
N TRP A 713 10.56 28.54 10.73
CA TRP A 713 9.36 27.75 10.41
C TRP A 713 8.08 28.34 10.99
N ILE A 714 8.12 28.90 12.21
CA ILE A 714 6.94 29.55 12.81
C ILE A 714 6.53 30.78 11.98
N ARG A 715 7.49 31.55 11.46
CA ARG A 715 7.21 32.74 10.62
C ARG A 715 6.65 32.35 9.24
N GLN A 716 7.18 31.31 8.59
CA GLN A 716 6.63 30.83 7.32
C GLN A 716 5.22 30.24 7.49
N MET A 717 4.93 29.56 8.61
CA MET A 717 3.55 29.20 8.97
C MET A 717 2.70 30.46 9.18
N GLY A 718 3.19 31.47 9.91
CA GLY A 718 2.49 32.76 10.05
C GLY A 718 2.13 33.42 8.72
N ILE A 719 3.06 33.42 7.75
CA ILE A 719 2.83 33.94 6.38
C ILE A 719 1.72 33.14 5.69
N LEU A 720 1.82 31.80 5.69
CA LEU A 720 0.84 30.92 5.03
C LEU A 720 -0.57 31.10 5.61
N LEU A 721 -0.68 31.22 6.94
CA LEU A 721 -1.96 31.38 7.62
C LEU A 721 -2.56 32.78 7.41
N ILE A 722 -1.76 33.84 7.42
CA ILE A 722 -2.26 35.22 7.21
C ILE A 722 -2.64 35.44 5.75
N ALA A 723 -1.76 35.10 4.81
CA ALA A 723 -2.05 35.22 3.37
C ALA A 723 -3.24 34.33 2.97
N GLY A 724 -3.37 33.16 3.60
CA GLY A 724 -4.45 32.21 3.37
C GLY A 724 -5.83 32.70 3.79
N TYR A 725 -5.93 33.46 4.89
CA TYR A 725 -7.23 33.80 5.50
C TYR A 725 -7.62 35.27 5.39
N ALA A 726 -6.68 36.21 5.19
CA ALA A 726 -7.01 37.62 4.97
C ALA A 726 -7.86 37.79 3.70
N GLY A 727 -9.01 38.45 3.81
CA GLY A 727 -9.93 38.74 2.70
C GLY A 727 -9.43 39.80 1.72
N ASP A 728 -8.35 40.51 2.09
CA ASP A 728 -7.66 41.51 1.30
C ASP A 728 -6.18 41.08 1.10
N PRO A 729 -5.69 40.96 -0.16
CA PRO A 729 -4.31 40.65 -0.46
C PRO A 729 -3.28 41.60 0.15
N VAL A 730 -3.59 42.90 0.25
CA VAL A 730 -2.65 43.91 0.76
C VAL A 730 -2.45 43.75 2.27
N ARG A 731 -3.53 43.49 3.00
CA ARG A 731 -3.48 43.12 4.42
C ARG A 731 -2.83 41.76 4.68
N GLY A 732 -3.00 40.80 3.75
CA GLY A 732 -2.48 39.43 3.87
C GLY A 732 -1.01 39.24 3.47
N ALA A 733 -0.38 40.24 2.84
CA ALA A 733 1.02 40.18 2.45
C ALA A 733 1.98 40.27 3.68
N PRO A 734 3.23 39.79 3.57
CA PRO A 734 4.27 40.08 4.56
C PRO A 734 4.42 41.61 4.76
N GLY A 735 4.39 42.06 6.02
CA GLY A 735 4.36 43.49 6.37
C GLY A 735 2.98 44.15 6.33
N GLY A 736 1.93 43.45 5.88
CA GLY A 736 0.54 43.89 5.97
C GLY A 736 -0.03 43.86 7.39
N ILE A 737 -1.19 44.49 7.57
CA ILE A 737 -1.88 44.63 8.88
C ILE A 737 -2.34 43.25 9.44
N GLY A 738 -2.48 42.23 8.59
CA GLY A 738 -2.83 40.87 9.00
C GLY A 738 -4.33 40.59 9.07
N VAL A 739 -4.72 39.55 9.82
CA VAL A 739 -6.10 38.99 9.84
C VAL A 739 -6.97 39.58 10.95
N THR A 740 -8.23 39.88 10.65
CA THR A 740 -9.27 40.27 11.62
C THR A 740 -9.71 39.10 12.49
N PHE A 741 -10.52 39.39 13.52
CA PHE A 741 -11.10 38.37 14.39
C PHE A 741 -11.88 37.28 13.63
N GLU A 742 -12.74 37.65 12.68
CA GLU A 742 -13.55 36.66 11.93
C GLU A 742 -12.69 35.81 10.99
N GLU A 743 -11.65 36.39 10.38
CA GLU A 743 -10.70 35.63 9.54
C GLU A 743 -9.85 34.66 10.39
N PHE A 744 -9.43 35.08 11.59
CA PHE A 744 -8.75 34.22 12.56
C PHE A 744 -9.66 33.15 13.18
N LYS A 745 -10.93 33.47 13.40
CA LYS A 745 -11.96 32.50 13.81
C LYS A 745 -12.16 31.42 12.74
N ASN A 746 -12.29 31.82 11.47
CA ASN A 746 -12.36 30.90 10.34
C ASN A 746 -11.14 29.96 10.30
N LEU A 747 -9.93 30.48 10.53
CA LEU A 747 -8.71 29.66 10.65
C LEU A 747 -8.79 28.64 11.79
N THR A 748 -9.18 29.09 12.98
CA THR A 748 -9.21 28.23 14.16
C THR A 748 -10.32 27.19 14.12
N ASP A 749 -11.46 27.49 13.49
CA ASP A 749 -12.55 26.52 13.27
C ASP A 749 -12.13 25.43 12.27
N ASP A 750 -11.51 25.80 11.14
CA ASP A 750 -11.02 24.85 10.11
C ASP A 750 -9.99 23.87 10.68
N VAL A 751 -9.02 24.36 11.48
CA VAL A 751 -8.00 23.48 12.09
C VAL A 751 -8.45 22.82 13.39
N ARG A 752 -9.64 23.15 13.94
CA ARG A 752 -10.08 22.67 15.26
C ARG A 752 -10.09 21.14 15.35
N ASN A 753 -10.71 20.49 14.37
CA ASN A 753 -10.82 19.03 14.36
C ASN A 753 -9.44 18.36 14.20
N LEU A 754 -8.53 18.97 13.43
CA LEU A 754 -7.15 18.49 13.32
C LEU A 754 -6.41 18.61 14.65
N GLY A 755 -6.52 19.75 15.32
CA GLY A 755 -5.89 19.93 16.62
C GLY A 755 -6.45 19.00 17.69
N ILE A 756 -7.74 18.67 17.66
CA ILE A 756 -8.33 17.66 18.56
C ILE A 756 -7.74 16.28 18.27
N ASP A 757 -7.68 15.87 17.00
CA ASP A 757 -7.18 14.56 16.61
C ASP A 757 -5.67 14.39 16.84
N LEU A 758 -4.87 15.42 16.51
CA LEU A 758 -3.41 15.47 16.71
C LEU A 758 -2.98 15.84 18.14
N LYS A 759 -3.91 15.92 19.09
CA LYS A 759 -3.64 16.21 20.51
C LYS A 759 -2.96 17.58 20.77
N PHE A 760 -3.39 18.60 20.04
CA PHE A 760 -3.02 20.02 20.22
C PHE A 760 -4.16 20.93 20.72
N ILE A 761 -5.44 20.56 20.53
CA ILE A 761 -6.60 21.34 21.00
C ILE A 761 -7.45 20.48 21.94
N ASP A 762 -7.82 21.05 23.09
CA ASP A 762 -8.75 20.44 24.04
C ASP A 762 -10.18 20.52 23.44
N PRO A 763 -10.87 19.38 23.19
CA PRO A 763 -12.19 19.39 22.58
C PRO A 763 -13.23 20.19 23.40
N THR A 764 -13.03 20.31 24.72
CA THR A 764 -13.96 20.99 25.64
C THR A 764 -13.88 22.52 25.59
N ARG A 765 -12.86 23.10 24.95
CA ARG A 765 -12.62 24.56 24.93
C ARG A 765 -13.08 25.19 23.61
N TYR A 766 -14.31 25.71 23.62
CA TYR A 766 -14.98 26.25 22.42
C TYR A 766 -14.60 27.71 22.09
N ASP A 767 -14.13 28.46 23.08
CA ASP A 767 -13.76 29.88 23.04
C ASP A 767 -12.32 30.15 22.58
N MET A 768 -11.55 29.08 22.31
CA MET A 768 -10.12 29.14 22.00
C MET A 768 -9.77 30.21 20.96
N HIS A 769 -10.60 30.39 19.93
CA HIS A 769 -10.39 31.37 18.86
C HIS A 769 -10.36 32.81 19.38
N TYR A 770 -11.34 33.20 20.20
CA TYR A 770 -11.39 34.51 20.86
C TYR A 770 -10.23 34.67 21.85
N LYS A 771 -9.95 33.62 22.64
CA LYS A 771 -8.85 33.61 23.59
C LYS A 771 -7.49 33.85 22.91
N ARG A 772 -7.13 33.06 21.90
CA ARG A 772 -5.83 33.18 21.19
C ARG A 772 -5.70 34.48 20.40
N PHE A 773 -6.76 34.95 19.74
CA PHE A 773 -6.77 36.24 19.04
C PHE A 773 -6.51 37.42 19.98
N ARG A 774 -7.19 37.43 21.14
CA ARG A 774 -6.98 38.43 22.19
C ARG A 774 -5.57 38.33 22.79
N GLU A 775 -5.04 37.12 22.94
CA GLU A 775 -3.67 36.89 23.44
C GLU A 775 -2.60 37.44 22.49
N SER A 776 -2.72 37.23 21.17
CA SER A 776 -1.80 37.82 20.18
C SER A 776 -1.90 39.34 20.09
N ASN A 777 -3.07 39.93 20.38
CA ASN A 777 -3.29 41.38 20.42
C ASN A 777 -2.73 42.06 21.69
N LEU A 778 -2.38 41.32 22.74
CA LEU A 778 -2.10 41.89 24.06
C LEU A 778 -0.79 41.43 24.73
N PHE A 779 -0.39 40.17 24.53
CA PHE A 779 0.67 39.52 25.32
C PHE A 779 1.85 39.01 24.47
N GLY A 780 2.02 39.55 23.26
CA GLY A 780 3.26 39.49 22.49
C GLY A 780 4.06 40.80 22.60
N TYR A 781 5.26 40.79 22.01
CA TYR A 781 6.15 41.94 22.01
C TYR A 781 5.77 42.93 20.91
N SER A 782 5.35 42.40 19.77
CA SER A 782 4.82 43.14 18.64
C SER A 782 3.34 43.55 18.77
N SER A 783 2.62 43.04 19.79
CA SER A 783 1.18 43.29 20.00
C SER A 783 0.82 44.78 20.08
N ASP A 784 0.02 45.30 19.15
CA ASP A 784 -0.37 46.72 19.16
C ASP A 784 -1.81 46.96 19.65
N GLY A 785 -2.58 45.88 19.83
CA GLY A 785 -3.97 45.90 20.27
C GLY A 785 -4.97 46.32 19.18
N ASN A 786 -4.59 46.38 17.90
CA ASN A 786 -5.38 47.05 16.86
C ASN A 786 -6.67 46.30 16.40
N TYR A 787 -6.95 45.09 16.90
CA TYR A 787 -7.96 44.12 16.43
C TYR A 787 -7.64 43.43 15.09
N HIS A 788 -6.36 43.20 14.81
CA HIS A 788 -5.88 42.24 13.80
C HIS A 788 -4.81 41.35 14.42
N VAL A 789 -4.37 40.32 13.71
CA VAL A 789 -3.14 39.58 14.01
C VAL A 789 -2.20 39.79 12.84
N SER A 790 -1.25 40.71 13.00
CA SER A 790 -0.14 40.91 12.07
C SER A 790 0.78 39.68 12.01
N LEU A 791 1.66 39.60 11.00
CA LEU A 791 2.64 38.52 10.91
C LEU A 791 3.53 38.43 12.16
N ASN A 792 3.83 39.57 12.78
CA ASN A 792 4.63 39.59 13.98
C ASN A 792 3.82 39.04 15.17
N GLU A 793 2.60 39.52 15.40
CA GLU A 793 1.75 39.01 16.49
C GLU A 793 1.43 37.52 16.36
N ALA A 794 1.29 37.01 15.12
CA ALA A 794 1.10 35.60 14.85
C ALA A 794 2.35 34.77 15.21
N THR A 795 3.57 35.23 14.88
CA THR A 795 4.78 34.48 15.30
C THR A 795 4.98 34.55 16.81
N ASP A 796 4.70 35.70 17.45
CA ASP A 796 4.86 35.88 18.89
C ASP A 796 3.92 34.91 19.64
N LEU A 797 2.63 34.87 19.26
CA LEU A 797 1.64 33.93 19.80
C LEU A 797 2.08 32.47 19.63
N LEU A 798 2.49 32.08 18.42
CA LEU A 798 2.88 30.71 18.13
C LEU A 798 4.14 30.30 18.91
N SER A 799 5.15 31.16 19.03
CA SER A 799 6.34 30.93 19.87
C SER A 799 5.98 30.77 21.35
N LEU A 800 5.06 31.61 21.87
CA LEU A 800 4.55 31.49 23.25
C LEU A 800 3.84 30.14 23.48
N MET A 801 3.00 29.72 22.53
CA MET A 801 2.30 28.43 22.56
C MET A 801 3.24 27.23 22.47
N VAL A 802 4.23 27.25 21.55
CA VAL A 802 5.26 26.20 21.43
C VAL A 802 6.05 26.09 22.73
N SER A 803 6.52 27.22 23.27
CA SER A 803 7.23 27.29 24.55
C SER A 803 6.42 26.68 25.69
N ALA A 804 5.14 27.06 25.81
CA ALA A 804 4.30 26.57 26.89
C ALA A 804 3.98 25.07 26.76
N LYS A 805 3.79 24.57 25.53
CA LYS A 805 3.58 23.12 25.31
C LYS A 805 4.85 22.35 25.66
N LYS A 806 6.04 22.82 25.27
CA LYS A 806 7.34 22.22 25.61
C LYS A 806 7.56 22.18 27.13
N LEU A 807 7.30 23.31 27.82
CA LEU A 807 7.38 23.41 29.28
C LEU A 807 6.38 22.47 29.98
N ALA A 808 5.12 22.45 29.55
CA ALA A 808 4.09 21.56 30.10
C ALA A 808 4.42 20.08 29.87
N MET A 809 4.90 19.72 28.67
CA MET A 809 5.40 18.38 28.37
C MET A 809 6.61 18.01 29.22
N ARG A 810 7.54 18.94 29.51
CA ARG A 810 8.66 18.69 30.42
C ARG A 810 8.15 18.39 31.83
N ILE A 811 7.23 19.19 32.35
CA ILE A 811 6.63 19.00 33.68
C ILE A 811 5.93 17.63 33.75
N HIS A 812 5.04 17.32 32.80
CA HIS A 812 4.36 16.02 32.74
C HIS A 812 5.32 14.84 32.64
N ASN A 813 6.34 14.92 31.77
CA ASN A 813 7.34 13.85 31.68
C ASN A 813 8.12 13.67 33.00
N THR A 814 8.52 14.74 33.68
CA THR A 814 9.15 14.67 35.01
C THR A 814 8.24 13.97 36.03
N PHE A 815 6.94 14.32 36.10
CA PHE A 815 6.00 13.65 37.00
C PHE A 815 5.79 12.16 36.62
N LYS A 816 5.78 11.84 35.33
CA LYS A 816 5.64 10.47 34.79
C LYS A 816 6.87 9.59 35.05
N THR A 817 8.08 10.14 35.00
CA THR A 817 9.34 9.41 35.21
C THR A 817 9.74 9.31 36.68
N GLU A 818 9.63 10.39 37.44
CA GLU A 818 10.00 10.43 38.87
C GLU A 818 8.87 9.87 39.76
N LYS A 819 7.63 9.80 39.25
CA LYS A 819 6.42 9.37 39.97
C LYS A 819 6.26 9.96 41.38
N PRO A 820 6.41 11.29 41.57
CA PRO A 820 6.36 11.89 42.90
C PRO A 820 4.94 11.94 43.48
N CYS A 821 3.92 11.84 42.63
CA CYS A 821 2.50 12.00 42.94
C CYS A 821 1.65 10.91 42.28
N GLU A 822 0.42 10.72 42.77
CA GLU A 822 -0.55 9.81 42.13
C GLU A 822 -1.01 10.34 40.76
N LEU A 823 -0.95 9.47 39.76
CA LEU A 823 -1.36 9.72 38.39
C LEU A 823 -2.63 8.93 38.06
N GLY A 824 -3.59 9.60 37.42
CA GLY A 824 -4.91 9.08 37.06
C GLY A 824 -4.99 8.54 35.62
N PRO A 825 -6.18 8.56 35.00
CA PRO A 825 -6.36 8.17 33.60
C PRO A 825 -5.68 9.15 32.64
N LEU A 826 -5.70 8.87 31.34
CA LEU A 826 -5.23 9.80 30.32
C LEU A 826 -6.23 10.96 30.11
N ASP A 827 -5.69 12.17 29.95
CA ASP A 827 -6.40 13.37 29.52
C ASP A 827 -6.66 13.36 27.99
N PRO A 828 -7.36 14.37 27.42
CA PRO A 828 -7.60 14.43 25.98
C PRO A 828 -6.32 14.42 25.12
N PHE A 829 -5.15 14.69 25.71
CA PHE A 829 -3.85 14.79 25.06
C PHE A 829 -2.94 13.58 25.27
N ASP A 830 -3.45 12.48 25.84
CA ASP A 830 -2.72 11.26 26.19
C ASP A 830 -1.61 11.44 27.26
N PHE A 831 -1.75 12.45 28.13
CA PHE A 831 -0.97 12.59 29.37
C PHE A 831 -1.80 12.14 30.57
N GLU A 832 -1.19 11.51 31.57
CA GLU A 832 -1.90 11.13 32.80
C GLU A 832 -2.35 12.37 33.60
N TYR A 833 -3.63 12.41 34.01
CA TYR A 833 -4.11 13.38 35.00
C TYR A 833 -3.27 13.30 36.28
N ILE A 834 -3.02 14.43 36.94
CA ILE A 834 -2.40 14.44 38.28
C ILE A 834 -3.52 14.52 39.32
N ASN A 835 -3.72 13.42 40.06
CA ASN A 835 -4.83 13.27 41.03
C ASN A 835 -4.52 13.96 42.36
N ASP A 836 -3.36 13.71 42.96
CA ASP A 836 -2.94 14.40 44.20
C ASP A 836 -2.44 15.82 43.88
N ILE A 837 -3.38 16.76 43.81
CA ILE A 837 -3.12 18.20 43.69
C ILE A 837 -2.30 18.75 44.87
N GLY A 838 -2.43 18.15 46.06
CA GLY A 838 -1.60 18.50 47.20
C GLY A 838 -0.13 18.17 46.95
N CYS A 839 0.16 17.02 46.35
CA CYS A 839 1.48 16.65 45.88
C CYS A 839 1.95 17.50 44.71
N PHE A 840 1.08 17.75 43.70
CA PHE A 840 1.42 18.64 42.59
C PHE A 840 1.95 19.97 43.09
N ARG A 841 1.20 20.65 43.98
CA ARG A 841 1.61 21.93 44.58
C ARG A 841 2.97 21.83 45.26
N ARG A 842 3.17 20.83 46.14
CA ARG A 842 4.46 20.63 46.84
C ARG A 842 5.61 20.47 45.85
N GLU A 843 5.49 19.57 44.88
CA GLU A 843 6.62 19.14 44.04
C GLU A 843 6.86 20.06 42.83
N PHE A 844 5.82 20.74 42.33
CA PHE A 844 5.93 21.82 41.34
C PHE A 844 6.59 23.06 41.96
N PHE A 845 6.06 23.61 43.05
CA PHE A 845 6.58 24.86 43.63
C PHE A 845 7.95 24.69 44.33
N LYS A 846 8.30 23.47 44.76
CA LYS A 846 9.68 23.06 45.11
C LYS A 846 10.63 23.14 43.92
N ARG A 847 10.25 22.65 42.74
CA ARG A 847 11.05 22.77 41.50
C ARG A 847 11.00 24.18 40.90
N TYR A 848 10.00 25.00 41.25
CA TYR A 848 9.93 26.41 40.90
C TYR A 848 11.04 27.21 41.62
N SER A 849 11.13 27.12 42.95
CA SER A 849 12.14 27.86 43.73
C SER A 849 13.58 27.40 43.48
N VAL A 850 13.79 26.12 43.15
CA VAL A 850 15.11 25.55 42.81
C VAL A 850 15.44 25.69 41.31
N SER A 851 14.74 26.57 40.58
CA SER A 851 15.00 26.88 39.16
C SER A 851 15.01 25.66 38.22
N GLY A 852 14.18 24.64 38.51
CA GLY A 852 14.04 23.44 37.71
C GLY A 852 13.09 23.62 36.52
N PHE A 853 11.82 23.97 36.79
CA PHE A 853 10.82 24.15 35.73
C PHE A 853 10.85 25.53 35.09
N MET A 854 10.86 26.59 35.90
CA MET A 854 10.79 27.99 35.43
C MET A 854 12.16 28.64 35.24
N LYS A 855 13.23 27.88 34.97
CA LYS A 855 14.61 28.41 34.81
C LYS A 855 14.68 29.57 33.80
N GLN A 856 13.91 29.46 32.73
CA GLN A 856 13.85 30.44 31.65
C GLN A 856 13.15 31.76 32.06
N MET A 857 12.43 31.80 33.19
CA MET A 857 11.74 32.97 33.74
C MET A 857 12.41 33.41 35.06
N ALA A 858 13.66 33.88 34.95
CA ALA A 858 14.49 34.22 36.11
C ALA A 858 13.79 35.20 37.07
N GLY A 859 13.19 36.27 36.55
CA GLY A 859 12.47 37.27 37.36
C GLY A 859 11.32 36.68 38.19
N ALA A 860 10.51 35.76 37.62
CA ALA A 860 9.48 35.06 38.36
C ALA A 860 10.04 34.12 39.44
N VAL A 861 11.14 33.42 39.15
CA VAL A 861 11.82 32.55 40.12
C VAL A 861 12.39 33.36 41.29
N ASP A 862 13.07 34.48 40.99
CA ASP A 862 13.73 35.30 42.01
C ASP A 862 12.75 36.15 42.81
N GLN A 863 11.65 36.60 42.20
CA GLN A 863 10.51 37.10 42.97
C GLN A 863 9.93 36.02 43.89
N TYR A 864 9.64 34.81 43.38
CA TYR A 864 9.08 33.73 44.22
C TYR A 864 10.02 33.33 45.37
N ARG A 865 11.33 33.43 45.17
CA ARG A 865 12.36 33.30 46.23
C ARG A 865 12.28 34.41 47.27
N SER A 866 12.10 35.68 46.89
CA SER A 866 12.03 36.80 47.84
C SER A 866 10.72 36.89 48.64
N LEU A 867 9.64 36.24 48.18
CA LEU A 867 8.39 36.13 48.92
C LEU A 867 8.53 35.32 50.23
N ASP A 868 7.93 35.81 51.31
CA ASP A 868 7.72 35.04 52.55
C ASP A 868 6.69 33.91 52.37
N ASN A 869 6.63 32.96 53.32
CA ASN A 869 5.75 31.79 53.21
C ASN A 869 4.24 32.11 53.09
N LYS A 870 3.78 33.28 53.55
CA LYS A 870 2.38 33.70 53.39
C LYS A 870 2.16 34.27 51.99
N LYS A 871 3.09 35.09 51.50
CA LYS A 871 3.06 35.61 50.12
C LYS A 871 3.26 34.51 49.07
N ARG A 872 4.14 33.52 49.30
CA ARG A 872 4.31 32.35 48.42
C ARG A 872 3.00 31.59 48.24
N ARG A 873 2.32 31.21 49.33
CA ARG A 873 0.99 30.56 49.25
C ARG A 873 -0.06 31.41 48.52
N HIS A 874 0.02 32.73 48.61
CA HIS A 874 -0.87 33.61 47.84
C HIS A 874 -0.49 33.66 46.35
N PHE A 875 0.80 33.65 46.01
CA PHE A 875 1.31 33.53 44.66
C PHE A 875 0.92 32.19 44.01
N GLU A 876 1.14 31.08 44.73
CA GLU A 876 0.69 29.72 44.35
C GLU A 876 -0.81 29.73 44.01
N TYR A 877 -1.62 30.35 44.89
CA TYR A 877 -3.06 30.51 44.71
C TYR A 877 -3.41 31.30 43.44
N VAL A 878 -2.89 32.52 43.25
CA VAL A 878 -3.29 33.36 42.10
C VAL A 878 -2.76 32.84 40.77
N LEU A 879 -1.60 32.16 40.74
CA LEU A 879 -1.08 31.53 39.53
C LEU A 879 -2.00 30.40 39.06
N GLU A 880 -2.41 29.50 39.95
CA GLU A 880 -3.40 28.47 39.61
C GLU A 880 -4.77 29.07 39.25
N ASP A 881 -5.24 30.08 39.98
CA ASP A 881 -6.56 30.69 39.76
C ASP A 881 -6.64 31.47 38.42
N ALA A 882 -5.53 32.04 37.97
CA ALA A 882 -5.39 32.65 36.65
C ALA A 882 -5.30 31.63 35.50
N SER A 883 -4.74 30.45 35.77
CA SER A 883 -4.28 29.52 34.72
C SER A 883 -5.21 28.34 34.46
N ARG A 884 -5.87 27.83 35.50
CA ARG A 884 -6.62 26.57 35.47
C ARG A 884 -8.07 26.76 35.05
N LEU A 885 -8.64 25.79 34.34
CA LEU A 885 -10.05 25.82 33.91
C LEU A 885 -11.04 25.93 35.09
N TYR A 886 -10.66 25.40 36.25
CA TYR A 886 -11.46 25.42 37.47
C TYR A 886 -10.91 26.35 38.56
N GLY A 887 -9.98 27.26 38.19
CA GLY A 887 -9.25 28.12 39.13
C GLY A 887 -8.52 27.32 40.22
N TYR A 888 -8.28 27.95 41.38
CA TYR A 888 -7.67 27.27 42.52
C TYR A 888 -8.64 26.26 43.15
N SER A 889 -8.51 25.00 42.76
CA SER A 889 -9.41 23.91 43.18
C SER A 889 -8.67 22.63 43.55
N SER A 890 -9.39 21.66 44.12
CA SER A 890 -8.92 20.30 44.41
C SER A 890 -9.16 19.29 43.29
N LYS A 891 -9.73 19.72 42.15
CA LYS A 891 -9.95 18.84 40.99
C LYS A 891 -8.61 18.40 40.37
N PRO A 892 -8.51 17.18 39.81
CA PRO A 892 -7.33 16.72 39.08
C PRO A 892 -6.85 17.71 38.01
N MET A 893 -5.57 17.64 37.69
CA MET A 893 -4.91 18.56 36.76
C MET A 893 -4.55 17.83 35.46
N ASP A 894 -5.00 18.38 34.33
CA ASP A 894 -4.62 17.93 32.98
C ASP A 894 -3.42 18.71 32.41
N SER A 895 -2.92 18.30 31.25
CA SER A 895 -1.81 19.01 30.57
C SER A 895 -2.18 20.40 30.06
N THR A 896 -3.46 20.74 29.87
CA THR A 896 -3.92 22.09 29.54
C THR A 896 -3.90 23.05 30.73
N ASP A 897 -4.19 22.57 31.95
CA ASP A 897 -4.02 23.37 33.17
C ASP A 897 -2.53 23.71 33.38
N ILE A 898 -1.61 22.78 33.10
CA ILE A 898 -0.15 23.03 33.16
C ILE A 898 0.32 23.92 32.00
N GLU A 899 -0.20 23.75 30.79
CA GLU A 899 0.02 24.68 29.67
C GLU A 899 -0.48 26.10 30.02
N GLY A 900 -1.61 26.20 30.72
CA GLY A 900 -2.13 27.46 31.27
C GLY A 900 -1.15 28.14 32.23
N ILE A 901 -0.56 27.37 33.17
CA ILE A 901 0.45 27.88 34.12
C ILE A 901 1.67 28.41 33.37
N ALA A 902 2.11 27.72 32.31
CA ALA A 902 3.19 28.18 31.45
C ALA A 902 2.82 29.45 30.66
N MET A 903 1.68 29.48 29.95
CA MET A 903 1.24 30.64 29.15
C MET A 903 1.07 31.89 30.00
N VAL A 904 0.39 31.81 31.16
CA VAL A 904 0.18 32.97 32.03
C VAL A 904 1.52 33.46 32.60
N SER A 905 2.43 32.55 32.96
CA SER A 905 3.77 32.95 33.42
C SER A 905 4.56 33.67 32.32
N HIS A 906 4.50 33.19 31.08
CA HIS A 906 5.08 33.88 29.94
C HIS A 906 4.49 35.29 29.78
N TYR A 907 3.16 35.44 29.79
CA TYR A 907 2.51 36.75 29.61
C TYR A 907 2.92 37.79 30.65
N VAL A 908 3.13 37.39 31.91
CA VAL A 908 3.61 38.30 32.96
C VAL A 908 5.04 38.79 32.68
N GLU A 909 5.92 37.90 32.18
CA GLU A 909 7.27 38.30 31.76
C GLU A 909 7.27 39.13 30.47
N VAL A 910 6.36 38.88 29.51
CA VAL A 910 6.18 39.75 28.33
C VAL A 910 5.78 41.16 28.76
N ILE A 911 4.78 41.27 29.63
CA ILE A 911 4.30 42.56 30.15
C ILE A 911 5.44 43.33 30.82
N LEU A 912 6.24 42.68 31.67
CA LEU A 912 7.37 43.34 32.31
C LEU A 912 8.48 43.68 31.31
N GLN A 913 9.08 42.72 30.62
CA GLN A 913 10.16 43.02 29.65
C GLN A 913 9.79 44.10 28.61
N ARG A 914 8.50 44.21 28.25
CA ARG A 914 8.01 45.23 27.33
C ARG A 914 7.82 46.60 27.99
N PHE A 915 7.29 46.69 29.21
CA PHE A 915 6.88 47.96 29.81
C PHE A 915 7.72 48.43 31.00
N ASP A 916 8.35 47.53 31.76
CA ASP A 916 9.37 47.81 32.78
C ASP A 916 10.65 48.31 32.07
N LYS A 917 10.82 49.63 32.01
CA LYS A 917 11.90 50.29 31.27
C LYS A 917 13.11 50.60 32.15
N ASP A 918 12.92 50.73 33.46
CA ASP A 918 14.00 50.89 34.43
C ASP A 918 14.57 49.53 34.92
N ARG A 919 13.91 48.41 34.59
CA ARG A 919 14.23 47.04 35.02
C ARG A 919 14.09 46.84 36.54
N SER A 920 13.19 47.58 37.18
CA SER A 920 12.85 47.43 38.61
C SER A 920 12.22 46.08 38.96
N GLY A 921 11.72 45.33 37.98
CA GLY A 921 10.90 44.14 38.18
C GLY A 921 9.43 44.46 38.46
N THR A 922 9.01 45.71 38.27
CA THR A 922 7.67 46.23 38.52
C THR A 922 7.21 47.14 37.38
N LEU A 923 5.91 47.47 37.32
CA LEU A 923 5.42 48.59 36.51
C LEU A 923 5.06 49.78 37.39
N ASN A 924 5.66 50.95 37.13
CA ASN A 924 5.26 52.22 37.73
C ASN A 924 4.12 52.91 36.94
N LEU A 925 3.63 54.07 37.42
CA LEU A 925 2.51 54.79 36.77
C LEU A 925 2.79 55.21 35.31
N LYS A 926 4.03 55.56 34.97
CA LYS A 926 4.41 55.98 33.61
C LYS A 926 4.33 54.78 32.66
N GLU A 927 4.86 53.65 33.09
CA GLU A 927 4.90 52.40 32.33
C GLU A 927 3.52 51.77 32.21
N GLY A 928 2.72 51.82 33.27
CA GLY A 928 1.30 51.48 33.25
C GLY A 928 0.50 52.30 32.23
N ARG A 929 0.87 53.56 31.96
CA ARG A 929 0.26 54.38 30.89
C ARG A 929 0.70 53.99 29.48
N GLU A 930 1.93 53.50 29.31
CA GLU A 930 2.38 52.93 28.04
C GLU A 930 1.72 51.58 27.77
N ALA A 931 1.66 50.69 28.77
CA ALA A 931 0.89 49.45 28.72
C ALA A 931 -0.58 49.70 28.40
N PHE A 932 -1.21 50.69 29.05
CA PHE A 932 -2.61 51.03 28.82
C PHE A 932 -2.91 51.35 27.34
N LYS A 933 -1.98 51.90 26.56
CA LYS A 933 -2.23 52.19 25.12
C LYS A 933 -2.58 50.93 24.33
N ILE A 934 -1.94 49.81 24.64
CA ILE A 934 -2.18 48.50 24.03
C ILE A 934 -3.46 47.89 24.58
N PHE A 935 -3.57 47.79 25.92
CA PHE A 935 -4.71 47.16 26.59
C PHE A 935 -6.04 47.91 26.41
N LYS A 936 -6.02 49.23 26.13
CA LYS A 936 -7.19 50.12 26.13
C LYS A 936 -8.39 49.56 25.38
N ARG A 937 -8.21 49.03 24.18
CA ARG A 937 -9.32 48.65 23.28
C ARG A 937 -10.07 47.44 23.83
N GLN A 938 -9.36 46.33 24.03
CA GLN A 938 -9.90 45.09 24.56
C GLN A 938 -10.40 45.28 26.01
N PHE A 939 -9.71 46.08 26.82
CA PHE A 939 -10.15 46.40 28.18
C PHE A 939 -11.42 47.26 28.19
N ALA A 940 -11.59 48.18 27.23
CA ALA A 940 -12.83 48.93 27.07
C ALA A 940 -14.03 48.00 26.81
N ASP A 941 -13.87 46.95 26.00
CA ASP A 941 -14.95 45.99 25.71
C ASP A 941 -15.44 45.26 26.95
N TYR A 942 -14.55 44.93 27.90
CA TYR A 942 -14.93 44.33 29.19
C TYR A 942 -15.66 45.30 30.14
N VAL A 943 -15.35 46.60 30.10
CA VAL A 943 -15.86 47.56 31.11
C VAL A 943 -16.99 48.46 30.59
N ARG A 944 -17.21 48.52 29.27
CA ARG A 944 -18.39 49.17 28.64
C ARG A 944 -19.72 48.58 29.13
N PRO A 945 -19.91 47.24 29.28
CA PRO A 945 -21.10 46.65 29.88
C PRO A 945 -21.34 47.09 31.33
N LEU A 946 -20.27 47.42 32.07
CA LEU A 946 -20.34 47.94 33.44
C LEU A 946 -20.69 49.45 33.50
N GLY A 947 -21.04 50.05 32.37
CA GLY A 947 -21.37 51.48 32.23
C GLY A 947 -20.16 52.41 32.04
N ILE A 948 -18.95 51.88 32.05
CA ILE A 948 -17.71 52.69 32.01
C ILE A 948 -17.37 53.03 30.55
N LYS A 949 -17.88 54.18 30.09
CA LYS A 949 -17.78 54.63 28.69
C LYS A 949 -16.62 55.60 28.38
N SER A 950 -16.06 56.27 29.39
CA SER A 950 -15.04 57.31 29.18
C SER A 950 -13.63 56.74 29.27
N ASP A 951 -12.79 56.99 28.25
CA ASP A 951 -11.36 56.66 28.24
C ASP A 951 -10.62 57.00 29.55
N LYS A 952 -10.93 58.16 30.16
CA LYS A 952 -10.30 58.61 31.42
C LYS A 952 -10.69 57.73 32.62
N MET A 953 -11.87 57.11 32.60
CA MET A 953 -12.32 56.14 33.60
C MET A 953 -11.75 54.74 33.31
N ILE A 954 -11.65 54.36 32.03
CA ILE A 954 -11.07 53.09 31.59
C ILE A 954 -9.58 53.04 31.95
N GLU A 955 -8.84 54.15 31.73
CA GLU A 955 -7.47 54.36 32.22
C GLU A 955 -7.43 54.25 33.75
N ALA A 956 -8.29 54.97 34.48
CA ALA A 956 -8.30 54.96 35.94
C ALA A 956 -8.53 53.56 36.53
N LEU A 957 -9.40 52.77 35.90
CA LEU A 957 -9.68 51.40 36.32
C LEU A 957 -8.50 50.47 36.03
N PHE A 958 -7.83 50.62 34.88
CA PHE A 958 -6.59 49.90 34.58
C PHE A 958 -5.47 50.24 35.58
N MET A 959 -5.30 51.52 35.94
CA MET A 959 -4.36 51.93 36.98
C MET A 959 -4.74 51.40 38.38
N TYR A 960 -6.04 51.27 38.69
CA TYR A 960 -6.48 50.65 39.94
C TYR A 960 -6.13 49.17 39.99
N LEU A 961 -6.31 48.45 38.87
CA LEU A 961 -5.91 47.05 38.75
C LEU A 961 -4.39 46.89 38.95
N LEU A 962 -3.56 47.73 38.33
CA LEU A 962 -2.12 47.73 38.57
C LEU A 962 -1.77 48.10 40.03
N ALA A 963 -2.42 49.08 40.65
CA ALA A 963 -2.11 49.47 42.03
C ALA A 963 -2.54 48.44 43.09
N HIS A 964 -3.64 47.71 42.86
CA HIS A 964 -4.29 46.90 43.90
C HIS A 964 -4.50 45.43 43.55
N GLY A 965 -4.37 45.04 42.28
CA GLY A 965 -4.44 43.66 41.81
C GLY A 965 -5.84 43.06 41.77
N LYS A 966 -6.88 43.88 41.98
CA LYS A 966 -8.27 43.43 42.09
C LYS A 966 -9.25 44.51 41.67
N ALA A 967 -10.47 44.12 41.29
CA ALA A 967 -11.50 45.08 40.90
C ALA A 967 -11.87 46.03 42.07
N PRO A 968 -12.10 47.33 41.82
CA PRO A 968 -12.53 48.26 42.84
C PRO A 968 -14.02 48.10 43.19
N GLY A 969 -14.34 48.18 44.48
CA GLY A 969 -15.71 48.54 44.90
C GLY A 969 -16.04 49.99 44.49
N LYS A 970 -17.33 50.30 44.25
CA LYS A 970 -17.77 51.62 43.74
C LYS A 970 -17.18 52.81 44.51
N THR A 971 -17.17 52.75 45.84
CA THR A 971 -16.60 53.79 46.72
C THR A 971 -15.09 53.92 46.57
N ALA A 972 -14.37 52.79 46.51
CA ALA A 972 -12.93 52.77 46.28
C ALA A 972 -12.54 53.32 44.91
N PHE A 973 -13.34 53.07 43.86
CA PHE A 973 -13.10 53.62 42.53
C PHE A 973 -13.27 55.15 42.48
N VAL A 974 -14.32 55.68 43.12
CA VAL A 974 -14.50 57.15 43.22
C VAL A 974 -13.36 57.77 44.04
N GLY A 975 -12.97 57.17 45.16
CA GLY A 975 -11.82 57.63 45.95
C GLY A 975 -10.49 57.60 45.18
N TRP A 976 -10.31 56.63 44.29
CA TRP A 976 -9.16 56.53 43.39
C TRP A 976 -9.19 57.62 42.31
N LEU A 977 -10.33 57.84 41.65
CA LEU A 977 -10.51 58.90 40.66
C LEU A 977 -10.19 60.30 41.22
N MET A 978 -10.65 60.59 42.44
CA MET A 978 -10.37 61.87 43.12
C MET A 978 -8.87 62.05 43.44
N LYS A 979 -8.11 60.96 43.57
CA LYS A 979 -6.67 60.97 43.84
C LYS A 979 -5.78 61.00 42.58
N ARG A 980 -6.35 61.17 41.37
CA ARG A 980 -5.61 61.08 40.10
C ARG A 980 -4.32 61.92 39.98
N PRO A 981 -4.21 63.15 40.53
CA PRO A 981 -2.95 63.90 40.53
C PRO A 981 -1.83 63.29 41.40
N PHE A 982 -2.20 62.40 42.32
CA PHE A 982 -1.34 61.82 43.36
C PHE A 982 -1.25 60.29 43.28
N TRP A 983 -1.55 59.70 42.12
CA TRP A 983 -1.34 58.26 41.91
C TRP A 983 0.14 57.93 41.95
N SER A 984 0.51 56.97 42.80
CA SER A 984 1.79 56.27 42.77
C SER A 984 1.53 54.81 43.12
N PHE A 985 2.17 53.90 42.41
CA PHE A 985 2.14 52.46 42.65
C PHE A 985 3.33 51.78 41.97
N GLU A 986 3.65 50.59 42.43
CA GLU A 986 4.56 49.63 41.81
C GLU A 986 3.78 48.31 41.66
N ALA A 987 3.71 47.78 40.44
CA ALA A 987 3.00 46.54 40.12
C ALA A 987 3.99 45.42 39.79
N ASP A 988 4.27 44.57 40.77
CA ASP A 988 5.16 43.41 40.64
C ASP A 988 4.48 42.21 39.92
N ARG A 989 5.21 41.10 39.71
CA ARG A 989 4.64 39.91 39.04
C ARG A 989 3.42 39.38 39.80
N SER A 990 3.50 39.34 41.13
CA SER A 990 2.40 38.88 42.00
C SER A 990 1.13 39.69 41.74
N ARG A 991 1.25 41.02 41.68
CA ARG A 991 0.17 41.96 41.34
C ARG A 991 -0.42 41.67 39.96
N ILE A 992 0.42 41.42 38.94
CA ILE A 992 -0.05 41.11 37.59
C ILE A 992 -0.76 39.74 37.54
N TYR A 993 -0.25 38.71 38.24
CA TYR A 993 -0.96 37.41 38.38
C TYR A 993 -2.33 37.57 39.09
N MET A 994 -2.45 38.45 40.09
CA MET A 994 -3.76 38.77 40.68
C MET A 994 -4.73 39.35 39.64
N ILE A 995 -4.26 40.24 38.75
CA ILE A 995 -5.10 40.79 37.67
C ILE A 995 -5.57 39.69 36.70
N PHE A 996 -4.71 38.75 36.32
CA PHE A 996 -5.12 37.59 35.50
C PHE A 996 -6.15 36.70 36.23
N SER A 997 -5.98 36.46 37.53
CA SER A 997 -6.94 35.72 38.38
C SER A 997 -8.28 36.44 38.54
N GLU A 998 -8.30 37.77 38.56
CA GLU A 998 -9.55 38.54 38.62
C GLU A 998 -10.24 38.58 37.25
N ILE A 999 -9.47 38.64 36.14
CA ILE A 999 -10.00 38.54 34.78
C ILE A 999 -10.53 37.14 34.47
N SER A 1000 -9.90 36.06 34.95
CA SER A 1000 -10.35 34.67 34.69
C SER A 1000 -11.71 34.34 35.33
N ARG A 1001 -12.14 35.12 36.33
CA ARG A 1001 -13.45 35.01 36.98
C ARG A 1001 -14.56 35.78 36.27
N ILE A 1002 -14.24 36.66 35.32
CA ILE A 1002 -15.23 37.38 34.51
C ILE A 1002 -15.67 36.45 33.36
N LYS A 1003 -16.85 35.84 33.54
CA LYS A 1003 -17.50 34.96 32.56
C LYS A 1003 -18.59 35.70 31.79
#